data_AF-A0A0R3TD41-F1
#
_entry.id   AF-A0A0R3TD41-F1
#
_cell.length_a   1.000
_cell.length_b   1.000
_cell.length_c   1.000
_cell.angle_alpha   90.00
_cell.angle_beta   90.00
_cell.angle_gamma   90.00
#
_symmetry.space_group_name_H-M   'P 1'
#
loop_
_entity.id
_entity.type
_entity.pdbx_description
1 polymer ?
#
loop_
_entity_poly.entity_id
_entity_poly.type
_entity_poly.pdbx_seq_one_letter_code
_entity_poly.pdbx_strand_id
1 'polypeptide(L)'
;MHHVEAQSDELWRLRDRLDEEVSTQALIGLLEYNDQAVPSGRSDLLDAVADAMSFGALPGCPDDGAPLRLADGGGGYCCSRLNNNWAPCLFSAPDSTSIKRRVFRVPKEYHDVPFLKSYKCKPRERLFAASTDTAIGVSSKGKFDAKKPLVGLHFLLDHGPFTDNLSQRDLAAKIRSLGGSILTSPARGGVFITTGGTEGVEGKLATKARSTGMRPLSCGRLLNKSAIKKFTSGDDVQKFLNEDPLASIWESAGTNSVSYFDHATVEPGSSTSMAKLEEGRVLQKMLVKGGAVVDPDSGLDHCASVATDSSGRLLTAVLGLVDLVRGSNSYYKLQVLRSDDEPRKHWVFRSWGRIGTDIGGSKVERFTTLDAASQNFQELFLEKTGNAWGTPKGKFLKLPRRFYPLDMEHFNPTDEETAKVTQITKVPSKLETRVQALINFLFDVASMTNALMEFEIDLRKMPLGKISRVQIQEAYSVLSDLSTLLSSNKALEGPAKSKLIGDTTRFYTLIPHDFGMKMPPLLDNLEVIKAKSGMLEDLLKIELAYSLMETGDSNVNPIDEHYEKLKNRIEPIERESEEFIRIAEYLRATHAPTHSTYTLDIVDIFSLSREGEADKFKALENRMMLWHGSRRTNFAGILAQGLRIAPPEAPSTGYMFGKGVYFSDMSSKSANYCYTSPTSARGCLLLCDVALGKVEECFSAKDSKLAKKFNSRKGVGATAPNPHTYYKDHETGVVYPIGEPVTSADVESDLLYNEYIVYDTAQIQQRYLVWVDFKYQF
;
A
#
# COMPACT_ATOMS: atom_id res chain seq x y z
N MET A 1 -37.91 10.40 21.43
CA MET A 1 -36.93 10.77 22.47
C MET A 1 -37.28 10.07 23.79
N HIS A 2 -38.46 10.31 24.36
CA HIS A 2 -38.93 9.70 25.62
C HIS A 2 -38.89 8.15 25.67
N HIS A 3 -39.10 7.47 24.53
CA HIS A 3 -39.01 6.00 24.45
C HIS A 3 -37.58 5.47 24.37
N VAL A 4 -36.61 6.25 23.88
CA VAL A 4 -35.20 5.87 23.76
C VAL A 4 -34.48 6.04 25.10
N GLU A 5 -34.83 7.10 25.85
CA GLU A 5 -34.32 7.32 27.22
C GLU A 5 -34.78 6.21 28.16
N ALA A 6 -36.08 5.91 28.19
CA ALA A 6 -36.62 4.81 29.00
C ALA A 6 -35.99 3.44 28.66
N GLN A 7 -35.73 3.18 27.37
CA GLN A 7 -35.03 1.98 26.93
C GLN A 7 -33.58 1.94 27.42
N SER A 8 -32.88 3.07 27.38
CA SER A 8 -31.49 3.17 27.84
C SER A 8 -31.40 2.92 29.35
N ASP A 9 -32.30 3.50 30.15
CA ASP A 9 -32.34 3.31 31.59
C ASP A 9 -32.59 1.84 31.98
N GLU A 10 -33.46 1.15 31.25
CA GLU A 10 -33.71 -0.27 31.46
C GLU A 10 -32.48 -1.13 31.14
N LEU A 11 -31.75 -0.77 30.08
CA LEU A 11 -30.53 -1.47 29.67
C LEU A 11 -29.39 -1.28 30.68
N TRP A 12 -29.20 -0.07 31.19
CA TRP A 12 -28.20 0.22 32.23
C TRP A 12 -28.53 -0.50 33.54
N ARG A 13 -29.80 -0.52 33.96
CA ARG A 13 -30.21 -1.29 35.15
C ARG A 13 -29.92 -2.78 35.02
N LEU A 14 -30.13 -3.35 33.83
CA LEU A 14 -29.81 -4.75 33.59
C LEU A 14 -28.30 -5.00 33.57
N ARG A 15 -27.55 -4.09 32.94
CA ARG A 15 -26.08 -4.12 32.87
C ARG A 15 -25.45 -4.08 34.27
N ASP A 16 -25.90 -3.18 35.13
CA ASP A 16 -25.36 -3.03 36.49
C ASP A 16 -25.62 -4.29 37.33
N ARG A 17 -26.82 -4.87 37.21
CA ARG A 17 -27.15 -6.15 37.86
C ARG A 17 -26.34 -7.33 37.34
N LEU A 18 -26.06 -7.37 36.03
CA LEU A 18 -25.17 -8.37 35.45
C LEU A 18 -23.73 -8.21 35.97
N ASP A 19 -23.27 -6.98 36.19
CA ASP A 19 -21.92 -6.74 36.70
C ASP A 19 -21.78 -7.15 38.17
N GLU A 20 -22.82 -6.93 38.97
CA GLU A 20 -22.87 -7.31 40.40
C GLU A 20 -22.97 -8.82 40.62
N GLU A 21 -23.81 -9.51 39.84
CA GLU A 21 -24.22 -10.89 40.15
C GLU A 21 -23.65 -11.96 39.19
N VAL A 22 -23.01 -11.59 38.06
CA VAL A 22 -22.59 -12.54 37.02
C VAL A 22 -21.08 -12.50 36.72
N SER A 23 -20.44 -13.68 36.74
CA SER A 23 -19.02 -13.84 36.45
C SER A 23 -18.70 -13.65 34.96
N THR A 24 -17.47 -13.24 34.63
CA THR A 24 -17.03 -13.07 33.23
C THR A 24 -17.21 -14.36 32.42
N GLN A 25 -16.93 -15.53 33.02
CA GLN A 25 -17.08 -16.82 32.35
C GLN A 25 -18.56 -17.14 32.05
N ALA A 26 -19.46 -16.79 32.96
CA ALA A 26 -20.90 -16.95 32.74
C ALA A 26 -21.43 -16.00 31.66
N LEU A 27 -20.93 -14.76 31.58
CA LEU A 27 -21.29 -13.82 30.51
C LEU A 27 -20.88 -14.36 29.13
N ILE A 28 -19.68 -14.94 29.03
CA ILE A 28 -19.20 -15.59 27.79
C ILE A 28 -20.13 -16.75 27.42
N GLY A 29 -20.38 -17.67 28.35
CA GLY A 29 -21.22 -18.84 28.10
C GLY A 29 -22.68 -18.51 27.77
N LEU A 30 -23.21 -17.40 28.30
CA LEU A 30 -24.54 -16.88 27.93
C LEU A 30 -24.61 -16.41 26.47
N LEU A 31 -23.56 -15.76 25.97
CA LEU A 31 -23.47 -15.32 24.57
C LEU A 31 -23.28 -16.52 23.63
N GLU A 32 -22.38 -17.44 23.99
CA GLU A 32 -22.10 -18.66 23.21
C GLU A 32 -23.34 -19.54 23.05
N TYR A 33 -24.11 -19.74 24.13
CA TYR A 33 -25.35 -20.54 24.08
C TYR A 33 -26.41 -19.95 23.12
N ASN A 34 -26.36 -18.65 22.86
CA ASN A 34 -27.31 -17.93 22.02
C ASN A 34 -26.74 -17.57 20.63
N ASP A 35 -25.63 -18.18 20.22
CA ASP A 35 -24.94 -17.92 18.94
C ASP A 35 -24.60 -16.42 18.73
N GLN A 36 -24.24 -15.70 19.80
CA GLN A 36 -23.92 -14.27 19.75
C GLN A 36 -22.41 -14.01 19.61
N ALA A 37 -22.03 -12.83 19.13
CA ALA A 37 -20.63 -12.41 19.10
C ALA A 37 -20.10 -12.24 20.53
N VAL A 38 -18.93 -12.81 20.83
CA VAL A 38 -18.26 -12.68 22.14
C VAL A 38 -17.17 -11.61 22.04
N PRO A 39 -17.42 -10.38 22.53
CA PRO A 39 -16.40 -9.32 22.53
C PRO A 39 -15.32 -9.54 23.58
N SER A 40 -14.16 -8.90 23.38
CA SER A 40 -13.03 -8.96 24.32
C SER A 40 -13.13 -7.84 25.35
N GLY A 41 -13.15 -8.19 26.64
CA GLY A 41 -13.19 -7.23 27.74
C GLY A 41 -14.54 -7.24 28.48
N ARG A 42 -14.49 -7.08 29.81
CA ARG A 42 -15.68 -7.26 30.66
C ARG A 42 -16.79 -6.25 30.35
N SER A 43 -16.46 -4.99 30.09
CA SER A 43 -17.48 -3.97 29.77
C SER A 43 -18.25 -4.32 28.50
N ASP A 44 -17.57 -4.72 27.43
CA ASP A 44 -18.21 -5.06 26.17
C ASP A 44 -19.05 -6.34 26.28
N LEU A 45 -18.61 -7.30 27.11
CA LEU A 45 -19.40 -8.50 27.45
C LEU A 45 -20.71 -8.14 28.14
N LEU A 46 -20.65 -7.24 29.13
CA LEU A 46 -21.84 -6.75 29.83
C LEU A 46 -22.81 -6.05 28.89
N ASP A 47 -22.30 -5.19 28.00
CA ASP A 47 -23.12 -4.46 27.03
C ASP A 47 -23.78 -5.42 26.03
N ALA A 48 -23.06 -6.44 25.56
CA ALA A 48 -23.58 -7.46 24.64
C ALA A 48 -24.65 -8.34 25.29
N VAL A 49 -24.43 -8.83 26.52
CA VAL A 49 -25.41 -9.65 27.24
C VAL A 49 -26.63 -8.83 27.62
N ALA A 50 -26.45 -7.59 28.11
CA ALA A 50 -27.56 -6.71 28.44
C ALA A 50 -28.44 -6.40 27.21
N ASP A 51 -27.83 -6.15 26.04
CA ASP A 51 -28.58 -5.98 24.80
C ASP A 51 -29.34 -7.24 24.40
N ALA A 52 -28.68 -8.39 24.37
CA ALA A 52 -29.29 -9.66 23.96
C ALA A 52 -30.43 -10.07 24.89
N MET A 53 -30.30 -9.83 26.21
CA MET A 53 -31.36 -10.06 27.19
C MET A 53 -32.47 -9.00 27.12
N SER A 54 -32.20 -7.78 26.68
CA SER A 54 -33.22 -6.74 26.61
C SER A 54 -34.12 -6.85 25.37
N PHE A 55 -33.56 -7.29 24.25
CA PHE A 55 -34.24 -7.26 22.94
C PHE A 55 -34.32 -8.62 22.24
N GLY A 56 -33.62 -9.64 22.74
CA GLY A 56 -33.51 -10.96 22.12
C GLY A 56 -32.16 -11.16 21.41
N ALA A 57 -31.84 -12.41 21.09
CA ALA A 57 -30.62 -12.79 20.40
C ALA A 57 -30.66 -12.35 18.92
N LEU A 58 -29.57 -11.78 18.42
CA LEU A 58 -29.45 -11.43 17.01
C LEU A 58 -29.43 -12.70 16.13
N PRO A 59 -30.03 -12.65 14.92
CA PRO A 59 -29.81 -13.69 13.91
C PRO A 59 -28.38 -13.61 13.37
N GLY A 60 -27.97 -14.65 12.64
CA GLY A 60 -26.75 -14.59 11.85
C GLY A 60 -26.86 -13.56 10.73
N CYS A 61 -25.72 -13.07 10.26
CA CYS A 61 -25.60 -12.16 9.13
C CYS A 61 -26.20 -12.80 7.88
N PRO A 62 -27.04 -12.07 7.10
CA PRO A 62 -27.58 -12.58 5.85
C PRO A 62 -26.52 -12.94 4.80
N ASP A 63 -25.37 -12.26 4.82
CA ASP A 63 -24.33 -12.41 3.79
C ASP A 63 -23.39 -13.60 4.07
N ASP A 64 -23.07 -13.89 5.34
CA ASP A 64 -22.04 -14.88 5.71
C ASP A 64 -22.39 -15.79 6.90
N GLY A 65 -23.59 -15.63 7.48
CA GLY A 65 -24.08 -16.42 8.61
C GLY A 65 -23.39 -16.13 9.96
N ALA A 66 -22.43 -15.21 10.02
CA ALA A 66 -21.71 -14.91 11.26
C ALA A 66 -22.57 -14.10 12.25
N PRO A 67 -22.25 -14.12 13.57
CA PRO A 67 -23.02 -13.34 14.54
C PRO A 67 -23.02 -11.85 14.19
N LEU A 68 -24.17 -11.21 14.31
CA LEU A 68 -24.26 -9.74 14.22
C LEU A 68 -23.86 -9.12 15.56
N ARG A 69 -23.40 -7.87 15.51
CA ARG A 69 -23.11 -7.05 16.68
C ARG A 69 -23.62 -5.63 16.47
N LEU A 70 -23.69 -4.84 17.55
CA LEU A 70 -23.96 -3.41 17.40
C LEU A 70 -22.80 -2.70 16.67
N ALA A 71 -23.16 -1.77 15.80
CA ALA A 71 -22.19 -0.90 15.14
C ALA A 71 -21.53 0.07 16.14
N ASP A 72 -20.24 0.34 15.94
CA ASP A 72 -19.48 1.32 16.73
C ASP A 72 -20.19 2.69 16.63
N GLY A 73 -20.63 3.25 17.77
CA GLY A 73 -21.44 4.50 17.80
C GLY A 73 -22.95 4.30 17.97
N GLY A 74 -23.44 3.06 18.00
CA GLY A 74 -24.79 2.72 18.46
C GLY A 74 -25.93 2.93 17.45
N GLY A 75 -25.62 3.08 16.16
CA GLY A 75 -26.58 3.39 15.08
C GLY A 75 -26.96 2.21 14.18
N GLY A 76 -27.21 1.03 14.74
CA GLY A 76 -27.60 -0.17 13.97
C GLY A 76 -26.78 -1.41 14.29
N TYR A 77 -26.86 -2.41 13.41
CA TYR A 77 -26.14 -3.69 13.50
C TYR A 77 -25.15 -3.85 12.36
N CYS A 78 -24.03 -4.52 12.62
CA CYS A 78 -23.05 -4.89 11.61
C CYS A 78 -22.58 -6.34 11.81
N CYS A 79 -22.05 -6.96 10.75
CA CYS A 79 -21.44 -8.28 10.86
C CYS A 79 -20.18 -8.25 11.74
N SER A 80 -20.01 -9.29 12.58
CA SER A 80 -18.82 -9.43 13.42
C SER A 80 -17.61 -10.06 12.71
N ARG A 81 -17.81 -10.70 11.55
CA ARG A 81 -16.79 -11.49 10.86
C ARG A 81 -16.12 -10.70 9.73
N LEU A 82 -14.84 -11.02 9.51
CA LEU A 82 -14.16 -10.62 8.28
C LEU A 82 -14.57 -11.57 7.14
N ASN A 83 -15.04 -11.02 6.03
CA ASN A 83 -15.07 -11.72 4.77
C ASN A 83 -13.64 -12.12 4.36
N ASN A 84 -13.43 -13.41 4.09
CA ASN A 84 -12.15 -14.03 3.75
C ASN A 84 -10.98 -13.74 4.71
N ASN A 85 -11.22 -13.45 5.99
CA ASN A 85 -10.17 -13.10 6.98
C ASN A 85 -9.40 -11.79 6.71
N TRP A 86 -9.76 -10.99 5.70
CA TRP A 86 -9.00 -9.77 5.31
C TRP A 86 -9.84 -8.48 5.22
N ALA A 87 -11.14 -8.55 4.93
CA ALA A 87 -12.04 -7.37 4.98
C ALA A 87 -13.22 -7.59 5.91
N PRO A 88 -13.73 -6.55 6.59
CA PRO A 88 -15.01 -6.67 7.29
C PRO A 88 -16.12 -7.00 6.28
N CYS A 89 -17.04 -7.89 6.68
CA CYS A 89 -18.31 -8.01 5.99
C CYS A 89 -19.03 -6.64 6.06
N LEU A 90 -19.46 -6.13 4.90
CA LEU A 90 -20.04 -4.79 4.77
C LEU A 90 -21.52 -4.74 5.15
N PHE A 91 -22.11 -5.87 5.56
CA PHE A 91 -23.49 -5.90 6.01
C PHE A 91 -23.68 -4.95 7.19
N SER A 92 -24.53 -3.94 6.99
CA SER A 92 -24.98 -3.04 8.03
C SER A 92 -26.49 -2.85 7.94
N ALA A 93 -27.18 -2.97 9.07
CA ALA A 93 -28.60 -2.71 9.20
C ALA A 93 -28.79 -1.47 10.09
N PRO A 94 -29.01 -0.28 9.50
CA PRO A 94 -29.18 0.96 10.26
C PRO A 94 -30.50 1.04 11.01
N ASP A 95 -31.48 0.18 10.66
CA ASP A 95 -32.81 0.12 11.26
C ASP A 95 -33.06 -1.24 11.96
N SER A 96 -33.77 -1.23 13.09
CA SER A 96 -34.13 -2.46 13.82
C SER A 96 -35.21 -3.29 13.12
N THR A 97 -35.94 -2.68 12.19
CA THR A 97 -37.06 -3.27 11.44
C THR A 97 -36.63 -4.33 10.45
N SER A 98 -35.38 -4.30 9.98
CA SER A 98 -34.83 -5.25 9.01
C SER A 98 -34.31 -6.55 9.65
N ILE A 99 -34.18 -6.62 10.99
CA ILE A 99 -33.60 -7.76 11.72
C ILE A 99 -34.58 -8.33 12.75
N LYS A 100 -35.09 -9.53 12.48
CA LYS A 100 -35.92 -10.28 13.44
C LYS A 100 -35.06 -11.00 14.47
N ARG A 101 -35.05 -10.51 15.72
CA ARG A 101 -34.36 -11.14 16.86
C ARG A 101 -35.06 -12.42 17.32
N ARG A 102 -34.27 -13.38 17.81
CA ARG A 102 -34.69 -14.66 18.38
C ARG A 102 -34.84 -14.55 19.90
N VAL A 103 -35.54 -15.51 20.52
CA VAL A 103 -35.69 -15.57 21.98
C VAL A 103 -34.33 -15.88 22.61
N PHE A 104 -33.85 -14.98 23.49
CA PHE A 104 -32.67 -15.23 24.31
C PHE A 104 -33.00 -16.25 25.40
N ARG A 105 -32.16 -17.28 25.54
CA ARG A 105 -32.36 -18.39 26.46
C ARG A 105 -31.22 -18.45 27.48
N VAL A 106 -31.57 -18.70 28.73
CA VAL A 106 -30.63 -18.92 29.82
C VAL A 106 -30.48 -20.42 30.05
N PRO A 107 -29.27 -20.99 29.93
CA PRO A 107 -28.97 -22.36 30.32
C PRO A 107 -29.29 -22.64 31.78
N LYS A 108 -29.71 -23.89 32.09
CA LYS A 108 -29.99 -24.32 33.46
C LYS A 108 -28.78 -24.21 34.39
N GLU A 109 -27.58 -24.24 33.83
CA GLU A 109 -26.30 -24.13 34.54
C GLU A 109 -26.11 -22.75 35.21
N TYR A 110 -26.80 -21.71 34.73
CA TYR A 110 -26.73 -20.35 35.28
C TYR A 110 -27.96 -19.98 36.14
N HIS A 111 -28.74 -20.98 36.59
CA HIS A 111 -29.89 -20.77 37.47
C HIS A 111 -29.52 -20.66 38.97
N ASP A 112 -28.23 -20.75 39.28
CA ASP A 112 -27.65 -20.39 40.57
C ASP A 112 -27.85 -18.90 40.87
N VAL A 113 -27.87 -18.06 39.83
CA VAL A 113 -28.23 -16.63 39.92
C VAL A 113 -29.76 -16.46 39.92
N PRO A 114 -30.39 -15.97 41.02
CA PRO A 114 -31.85 -15.95 41.18
C PRO A 114 -32.61 -15.20 40.09
N PHE A 115 -32.04 -14.10 39.58
CA PHE A 115 -32.70 -13.33 38.52
C PHE A 115 -32.59 -14.00 37.14
N LEU A 116 -31.51 -14.72 36.87
CA LEU A 116 -31.35 -15.48 35.62
C LEU A 116 -32.33 -16.67 35.57
N LYS A 117 -32.59 -17.31 36.71
CA LYS A 117 -33.59 -18.41 36.82
C LYS A 117 -35.02 -17.97 36.51
N SER A 118 -35.38 -16.74 36.87
CA SER A 118 -36.73 -16.19 36.69
C SER A 118 -36.88 -15.36 35.40
N TYR A 119 -35.78 -15.16 34.67
CA TYR A 119 -35.74 -14.36 33.46
C TYR A 119 -36.52 -15.01 32.31
N LYS A 120 -37.31 -14.19 31.60
CA LYS A 120 -38.04 -14.58 30.38
C LYS A 120 -37.84 -13.52 29.31
N CYS A 121 -37.19 -13.89 28.20
CA CYS A 121 -37.02 -13.01 27.06
C CYS A 121 -38.33 -12.87 26.28
N LYS A 122 -38.77 -11.63 26.05
CA LYS A 122 -39.74 -11.28 25.02
C LYS A 122 -39.03 -10.44 23.95
N PRO A 123 -38.70 -11.02 22.78
CA PRO A 123 -38.04 -10.27 21.72
C PRO A 123 -38.83 -9.01 21.39
N ARG A 124 -38.13 -7.87 21.35
CA ARG A 124 -38.70 -6.56 21.04
C ARG A 124 -37.70 -5.75 20.23
N GLU A 125 -38.21 -4.83 19.44
CA GLU A 125 -37.35 -3.99 18.59
C GLU A 125 -36.53 -3.01 19.43
N ARG A 126 -35.22 -2.94 19.17
CA ARG A 126 -34.35 -1.94 19.78
C ARG A 126 -34.49 -0.62 19.02
N LEU A 127 -34.94 0.42 19.70
CA LEU A 127 -34.99 1.74 19.12
C LEU A 127 -33.60 2.36 19.09
N PHE A 128 -33.14 2.74 17.91
CA PHE A 128 -31.97 3.60 17.76
C PHE A 128 -32.41 5.05 17.75
N ALA A 129 -31.61 5.95 18.33
CA ALA A 129 -31.82 7.38 18.11
C ALA A 129 -31.75 7.63 16.60
N ALA A 130 -32.68 8.42 16.04
CA ALA A 130 -32.68 8.73 14.62
C ALA A 130 -31.29 9.26 14.23
N SER A 131 -30.54 8.44 13.50
CA SER A 131 -29.28 8.86 12.92
C SER A 131 -29.62 9.99 11.95
N THR A 132 -28.92 11.11 12.09
CA THR A 132 -28.87 12.12 11.01
C THR A 132 -27.80 11.74 10.01
N ASP A 133 -27.67 10.44 9.76
CA ASP A 133 -26.78 9.84 8.77
C ASP A 133 -27.63 9.15 7.71
N THR A 134 -28.47 9.91 7.03
CA THR A 134 -28.83 9.56 5.66
C THR A 134 -27.70 10.05 4.76
N ALA A 135 -27.12 9.09 4.03
CA ALA A 135 -26.31 9.22 2.83
C ALA A 135 -25.96 10.65 2.40
N ILE A 136 -24.65 10.90 2.27
CA ILE A 136 -24.07 12.00 1.49
C ILE A 136 -24.59 11.90 0.05
N GLY A 137 -25.76 12.47 -0.18
CA GLY A 137 -26.31 12.84 -1.47
C GLY A 137 -26.33 14.35 -1.51
N VAL A 138 -25.39 14.92 -2.24
CA VAL A 138 -25.35 16.36 -2.51
C VAL A 138 -26.65 16.73 -3.23
N SER A 139 -27.51 17.50 -2.57
CA SER A 139 -28.60 18.21 -3.21
C SER A 139 -28.68 19.63 -2.66
N SER A 140 -28.52 20.57 -3.59
CA SER A 140 -28.44 22.02 -3.43
C SER A 140 -29.78 22.69 -3.14
N LYS A 141 -29.72 23.82 -2.39
CA LYS A 141 -30.76 24.85 -2.17
C LYS A 141 -31.94 24.46 -1.26
N GLY A 142 -31.76 24.59 0.06
CA GLY A 142 -32.85 24.55 1.04
C GLY A 142 -33.34 25.96 1.42
N LYS A 143 -34.67 26.14 1.47
CA LYS A 143 -35.33 27.28 2.13
C LYS A 143 -34.97 27.30 3.62
N PHE A 144 -34.82 28.50 4.21
CA PHE A 144 -34.56 28.68 5.64
C PHE A 144 -35.62 27.98 6.50
N ASP A 145 -35.20 27.16 7.46
CA ASP A 145 -36.06 26.47 8.43
C ASP A 145 -35.80 27.04 9.84
N ALA A 146 -36.79 27.69 10.41
CA ALA A 146 -36.71 28.26 11.76
C ALA A 146 -36.47 27.20 12.86
N LYS A 147 -36.76 25.91 12.60
CA LYS A 147 -36.46 24.80 13.53
C LYS A 147 -35.02 24.31 13.42
N LYS A 148 -34.36 24.51 12.27
CA LYS A 148 -32.96 24.14 12.02
C LYS A 148 -32.21 25.30 11.36
N PRO A 149 -31.99 26.41 12.08
CA PRO A 149 -31.46 27.64 11.51
C PRO A 149 -29.98 27.56 11.10
N LEU A 150 -29.23 26.54 11.53
CA LEU A 150 -27.78 26.41 11.28
C LEU A 150 -27.43 25.38 10.18
N VAL A 151 -28.42 24.94 9.40
CA VAL A 151 -28.19 23.99 8.30
C VAL A 151 -27.20 24.57 7.28
N GLY A 152 -26.21 23.77 6.89
CA GLY A 152 -25.15 24.16 5.97
C GLY A 152 -23.97 24.89 6.62
N LEU A 153 -24.00 25.12 7.94
CA LEU A 153 -22.87 25.66 8.69
C LEU A 153 -22.06 24.55 9.38
N HIS A 154 -20.74 24.73 9.37
CA HIS A 154 -19.76 23.80 9.92
C HIS A 154 -19.05 24.43 11.12
N PHE A 155 -19.04 23.76 12.26
CA PHE A 155 -18.53 24.29 13.53
C PHE A 155 -17.35 23.47 14.05
N LEU A 156 -16.28 24.12 14.50
CA LEU A 156 -15.19 23.50 15.25
C LEU A 156 -15.24 23.99 16.69
N LEU A 157 -15.15 23.08 17.66
CA LEU A 157 -15.24 23.40 19.08
C LEU A 157 -13.85 23.42 19.72
N ASP A 158 -13.55 24.46 20.48
CA ASP A 158 -12.35 24.54 21.29
C ASP A 158 -12.32 23.48 22.40
N HIS A 159 -11.14 23.24 22.98
CA HIS A 159 -10.93 22.31 24.10
C HIS A 159 -10.98 23.01 25.48
N GLY A 160 -11.05 24.34 25.51
CA GLY A 160 -10.99 25.18 26.72
C GLY A 160 -12.27 25.18 27.57
N PRO A 161 -12.21 25.69 28.82
CA PRO A 161 -13.30 25.56 29.76
C PRO A 161 -14.51 26.35 29.26
N PHE A 162 -15.59 25.62 28.98
CA PHE A 162 -16.92 26.19 28.79
C PHE A 162 -17.48 26.55 30.17
N THR A 163 -18.35 27.56 30.24
CA THR A 163 -18.96 28.05 31.50
C THR A 163 -19.48 26.90 32.37
N ASP A 164 -19.37 27.05 33.70
CA ASP A 164 -19.71 26.02 34.69
C ASP A 164 -21.02 25.29 34.33
N ASN A 165 -20.93 23.96 34.19
CA ASN A 165 -21.97 22.98 33.81
C ASN A 165 -22.14 22.64 32.31
N LEU A 166 -21.27 23.05 31.39
CA LEU A 166 -21.37 22.69 29.96
C LEU A 166 -20.14 21.93 29.45
N SER A 167 -20.35 20.75 28.86
CA SER A 167 -19.29 20.00 28.18
C SER A 167 -19.22 20.31 26.67
N GLN A 168 -18.07 20.01 26.04
CA GLN A 168 -17.92 20.05 24.57
C GLN A 168 -18.98 19.19 23.88
N ARG A 169 -19.41 18.09 24.52
CA ARG A 169 -20.45 17.18 24.04
C ARG A 169 -21.83 17.85 24.05
N ASP A 170 -22.15 18.63 25.07
CA ASP A 170 -23.43 19.34 25.19
C ASP A 170 -23.55 20.46 24.16
N LEU A 171 -22.46 21.20 23.96
CA LEU A 171 -22.38 22.24 22.94
C LEU A 171 -22.50 21.66 21.53
N ALA A 172 -21.82 20.53 21.27
CA ALA A 172 -21.94 19.80 20.02
C ALA A 172 -23.36 19.28 19.78
N ALA A 173 -24.02 18.74 20.82
CA ALA A 173 -25.41 18.30 20.75
C ALA A 173 -26.35 19.49 20.45
N LYS A 174 -26.08 20.66 21.04
CA LYS A 174 -26.88 21.87 20.81
C LYS A 174 -26.77 22.38 19.38
N ILE A 175 -25.57 22.46 18.83
CA ILE A 175 -25.33 22.89 17.44
C ILE A 175 -26.00 21.92 16.45
N ARG A 176 -25.86 20.61 16.69
CA ARG A 176 -26.54 19.58 15.89
C ARG A 176 -28.07 19.68 15.97
N SER A 177 -28.61 19.98 17.16
CA SER A 177 -30.07 20.18 17.34
C SER A 177 -30.61 21.36 16.53
N LEU A 178 -29.76 22.35 16.22
CA LEU A 178 -30.09 23.52 15.40
C LEU A 178 -29.73 23.32 13.91
N GLY A 179 -29.23 22.14 13.52
CA GLY A 179 -28.92 21.79 12.13
C GLY A 179 -27.45 21.99 11.70
N GLY A 180 -26.57 22.45 12.59
CA GLY A 180 -25.14 22.63 12.31
C GLY A 180 -24.35 21.33 12.41
N SER A 181 -23.26 21.23 11.65
CA SER A 181 -22.36 20.07 11.68
C SER A 181 -21.07 20.37 12.47
N ILE A 182 -20.43 19.34 13.03
CA ILE A 182 -19.21 19.49 13.83
C ILE A 182 -18.01 18.96 13.06
N LEU A 183 -16.99 19.79 12.91
CA LEU A 183 -15.71 19.46 12.30
C LEU A 183 -14.76 18.86 13.34
N THR A 184 -13.93 17.92 12.89
CA THR A 184 -12.83 17.35 13.67
C THR A 184 -11.49 18.07 13.43
N SER A 185 -11.43 18.96 12.44
CA SER A 185 -10.26 19.79 12.13
C SER A 185 -10.66 21.13 11.47
N PRO A 186 -9.80 22.16 11.50
CA PRO A 186 -10.09 23.45 10.88
C PRO A 186 -10.36 23.36 9.37
N ALA A 187 -11.40 24.05 8.90
CA ALA A 187 -11.77 24.11 7.48
C ALA A 187 -12.19 25.53 7.10
N ARG A 188 -11.85 25.96 5.87
CA ARG A 188 -12.11 27.32 5.38
C ARG A 188 -13.61 27.59 5.32
N GLY A 189 -14.06 28.72 5.84
CA GLY A 189 -15.48 29.10 5.87
C GLY A 189 -16.30 28.48 7.01
N GLY A 190 -15.71 27.70 7.91
CA GLY A 190 -16.38 27.22 9.12
C GLY A 190 -16.36 28.22 10.28
N VAL A 191 -17.12 27.92 11.35
CA VAL A 191 -17.25 28.74 12.56
C VAL A 191 -16.53 28.06 13.72
N PHE A 192 -15.65 28.77 14.41
CA PHE A 192 -14.91 28.29 15.57
C PHE A 192 -15.57 28.76 16.86
N ILE A 193 -16.00 27.82 17.71
CA ILE A 193 -16.62 28.16 19.00
C ILE A 193 -15.58 28.12 20.11
N THR A 194 -15.43 29.24 20.81
CA THR A 194 -14.52 29.37 21.94
C THR A 194 -15.13 30.18 23.07
N THR A 195 -14.56 30.04 24.26
CA THR A 195 -14.81 30.87 25.44
C THR A 195 -13.75 31.97 25.58
N GLY A 196 -12.64 31.85 24.85
CA GLY A 196 -11.46 32.70 24.96
C GLY A 196 -11.60 34.02 24.24
N GLY A 197 -11.70 35.10 25.02
CA GLY A 197 -11.73 36.47 24.51
C GLY A 197 -11.72 37.54 25.57
N THR A 198 -10.94 37.38 26.63
CA THR A 198 -10.39 38.48 27.44
C THR A 198 -9.14 37.95 28.14
N GLU A 199 -7.98 38.30 27.59
CA GLU A 199 -6.62 38.17 28.16
C GLU A 199 -6.05 36.75 28.47
N GLY A 200 -5.10 36.31 27.63
CA GLY A 200 -4.05 35.34 28.03
C GLY A 200 -4.03 33.98 27.31
N VAL A 201 -3.12 33.85 26.33
CA VAL A 201 -2.70 32.63 25.58
C VAL A 201 -3.77 31.96 24.71
N GLU A 202 -3.69 32.19 23.39
CA GLU A 202 -4.47 31.46 22.40
C GLU A 202 -4.02 29.98 22.31
N GLY A 203 -4.97 29.04 22.37
CA GLY A 203 -4.67 27.61 22.21
C GLY A 203 -4.27 27.23 20.77
N LYS A 204 -3.46 26.18 20.60
CA LYS A 204 -2.99 25.70 19.27
C LYS A 204 -4.11 25.48 18.25
N LEU A 205 -5.30 25.05 18.70
CA LEU A 205 -6.45 24.83 17.84
C LEU A 205 -7.09 26.15 17.36
N ALA A 206 -7.16 27.17 18.22
CA ALA A 206 -7.66 28.49 17.88
C ALA A 206 -6.74 29.21 16.88
N THR A 207 -5.42 29.13 17.07
CA THR A 207 -4.45 29.66 16.09
C THR A 207 -4.60 28.99 14.71
N LYS A 208 -4.79 27.66 14.68
CA LYS A 208 -4.99 26.90 13.43
C LYS A 208 -6.35 27.17 12.78
N ALA A 209 -7.39 27.43 13.59
CA ALA A 209 -8.71 27.83 13.10
C ALA A 209 -8.65 29.22 12.46
N ARG A 210 -7.96 30.16 13.10
CA ARG A 210 -7.73 31.52 12.61
C ARG A 210 -6.95 31.53 11.30
N SER A 211 -5.81 30.80 11.22
CA SER A 211 -5.00 30.72 9.99
C SER A 211 -5.74 30.10 8.81
N THR A 212 -6.76 29.29 9.06
CA THR A 212 -7.59 28.64 8.04
C THR A 212 -8.78 29.53 7.61
N GLY A 213 -8.92 30.73 8.19
CA GLY A 213 -10.00 31.67 7.89
C GLY A 213 -11.36 31.25 8.44
N MET A 214 -11.38 30.57 9.59
CA MET A 214 -12.62 30.30 10.33
C MET A 214 -13.11 31.55 11.07
N ARG A 215 -14.42 31.64 11.31
CA ARG A 215 -15.02 32.77 12.05
C ARG A 215 -15.16 32.45 13.53
N PRO A 216 -14.69 33.29 14.47
CA PRO A 216 -14.88 33.02 15.88
C PRO A 216 -16.32 33.33 16.33
N LEU A 217 -16.83 32.55 17.27
CA LEU A 217 -18.12 32.80 17.90
C LEU A 217 -18.08 32.42 19.38
N SER A 218 -18.60 33.29 20.23
CA SER A 218 -18.59 33.07 21.67
C SER A 218 -19.62 32.01 22.08
N CYS A 219 -19.22 31.05 22.92
CA CYS A 219 -20.13 29.98 23.33
C CYS A 219 -21.40 30.52 24.02
N GLY A 220 -21.28 31.61 24.79
CA GLY A 220 -22.39 32.26 25.50
C GLY A 220 -23.49 32.77 24.56
N ARG A 221 -23.15 33.16 23.34
CA ARG A 221 -24.10 33.67 22.35
C ARG A 221 -24.97 32.56 21.77
N LEU A 222 -24.39 31.38 21.53
CA LEU A 222 -25.10 30.16 21.12
C LEU A 222 -26.00 29.58 22.24
N LEU A 223 -25.74 29.92 23.49
CA LEU A 223 -26.52 29.45 24.63
C LEU A 223 -27.71 30.38 24.95
N ASN A 224 -27.69 31.62 24.44
CA ASN A 224 -28.77 32.57 24.65
C ASN A 224 -30.01 32.22 23.80
N LYS A 225 -30.98 31.53 24.41
CA LYS A 225 -32.25 31.14 23.80
C LYS A 225 -33.06 32.31 23.22
N SER A 226 -32.88 33.53 23.71
CA SER A 226 -33.59 34.72 23.21
C SER A 226 -33.00 35.26 21.91
N ALA A 227 -31.71 35.03 21.65
CA ALA A 227 -31.04 35.44 20.41
C ALA A 227 -31.37 34.48 19.26
N ILE A 228 -31.41 33.17 19.53
CA ILE A 228 -31.70 32.12 18.53
C ILE A 228 -33.18 32.16 18.08
N LYS A 229 -34.10 32.58 18.95
CA LYS A 229 -35.52 32.76 18.61
C LYS A 229 -35.79 33.91 17.63
N LYS A 230 -34.81 34.76 17.33
CA LYS A 230 -34.93 35.88 16.39
C LYS A 230 -34.59 35.52 14.95
N PHE A 231 -34.16 34.29 14.66
CA PHE A 231 -33.86 33.88 13.28
C PHE A 231 -35.14 33.70 12.48
N THR A 232 -35.44 34.69 11.63
CA THR A 232 -36.58 34.68 10.71
C THR A 232 -36.15 34.48 9.25
N SER A 233 -34.85 34.67 8.96
CA SER A 233 -34.22 34.49 7.65
C SER A 233 -32.77 34.03 7.77
N GLY A 234 -32.17 33.60 6.65
CA GLY A 234 -30.74 33.28 6.58
C GLY A 234 -29.83 34.50 6.84
N ASP A 235 -30.31 35.70 6.54
CA ASP A 235 -29.60 36.96 6.81
C ASP A 235 -29.50 37.26 8.30
N ASP A 236 -30.52 36.88 9.09
CA ASP A 236 -30.49 37.00 10.56
C ASP A 236 -29.42 36.10 11.19
N VAL A 237 -29.22 34.89 10.62
CA VAL A 237 -28.18 33.96 11.06
C VAL A 237 -26.80 34.53 10.73
N GLN A 238 -26.64 35.11 9.53
CA GLN A 238 -25.39 35.71 9.11
C GLN A 238 -25.04 36.96 9.94
N LYS A 239 -26.03 37.81 10.24
CA LYS A 239 -25.88 38.98 11.12
C LYS A 239 -25.48 38.55 12.53
N PHE A 240 -26.08 37.50 13.06
CA PHE A 240 -25.72 36.93 14.36
C PHE A 240 -24.29 36.36 14.40
N LEU A 241 -23.81 35.77 13.31
CA LEU A 241 -22.42 35.30 13.24
C LEU A 241 -21.42 36.47 13.12
N ASN A 242 -21.78 37.53 12.42
CA ASN A 242 -20.89 38.66 12.13
C ASN A 242 -20.79 39.67 13.28
N GLU A 243 -21.84 39.85 14.08
CA GLU A 243 -21.87 40.84 15.16
C GLU A 243 -21.19 40.35 16.46
N ASP A 244 -20.40 39.27 16.44
CA ASP A 244 -19.79 38.73 17.66
C ASP A 244 -18.57 39.58 18.04
N PRO A 245 -18.45 40.02 19.31
CA PRO A 245 -17.29 40.79 19.75
C PRO A 245 -15.94 40.11 19.46
N LEU A 246 -15.88 38.77 19.45
CA LEU A 246 -14.67 38.01 19.11
C LEU A 246 -14.21 38.19 17.67
N ALA A 247 -15.11 38.53 16.73
CA ALA A 247 -14.75 38.76 15.33
C ALA A 247 -13.78 39.94 15.21
N SER A 248 -14.07 41.05 15.92
CA SER A 248 -13.19 42.23 15.96
C SER A 248 -11.83 41.96 16.63
N ILE A 249 -11.78 41.01 17.57
CA ILE A 249 -10.55 40.58 18.25
C ILE A 249 -9.68 39.70 17.33
N TRP A 250 -10.30 38.88 16.48
CA TRP A 250 -9.56 38.10 15.48
C TRP A 250 -9.10 38.96 14.28
N GLU A 251 -9.87 39.97 13.89
CA GLU A 251 -9.52 40.92 12.82
C GLU A 251 -8.38 41.87 13.21
N SER A 252 -8.37 42.38 14.45
CA SER A 252 -7.30 43.27 14.96
C SER A 252 -5.95 42.57 15.18
N ALA A 253 -5.93 41.23 15.21
CA ALA A 253 -4.75 40.40 15.43
C ALA A 253 -4.10 39.89 14.11
N GLY A 254 -4.50 40.44 12.96
CA GLY A 254 -3.76 40.34 11.71
C GLY A 254 -4.17 39.20 10.76
N THR A 255 -5.19 39.45 9.92
CA THR A 255 -5.31 38.89 8.56
C THR A 255 -6.19 39.80 7.70
N ASN A 256 -5.72 40.10 6.48
CA ASN A 256 -6.44 40.89 5.48
C ASN A 256 -7.86 40.35 5.21
N SER A 257 -8.82 41.27 5.14
CA SER A 257 -10.23 41.04 4.86
C SER A 257 -10.46 40.24 3.57
N VAL A 258 -11.22 39.15 3.63
CA VAL A 258 -11.84 38.53 2.45
C VAL A 258 -13.34 38.69 2.59
N SER A 259 -13.92 39.48 1.67
CA SER A 259 -15.36 39.71 1.54
C SER A 259 -16.11 38.40 1.23
N TYR A 260 -17.22 38.17 1.92
CA TYR A 260 -18.07 37.01 1.71
C TYR A 260 -19.13 37.27 0.62
N PHE A 261 -19.31 36.24 -0.21
CA PHE A 261 -20.20 36.08 -1.37
C PHE A 261 -19.58 36.43 -2.73
N ASP A 262 -19.14 35.40 -3.44
CA ASP A 262 -19.61 35.22 -4.82
C ASP A 262 -19.73 33.73 -5.18
N HIS A 263 -20.80 33.41 -5.92
CA HIS A 263 -21.08 32.09 -6.47
C HIS A 263 -20.18 31.83 -7.68
N ALA A 264 -19.28 30.84 -7.65
CA ALA A 264 -18.77 30.21 -8.88
C ALA A 264 -18.15 28.83 -8.64
N THR A 265 -18.63 27.91 -9.48
CA THR A 265 -18.08 26.63 -9.94
C THR A 265 -16.55 26.47 -9.91
N VAL A 266 -16.06 25.30 -9.46
CA VAL A 266 -14.66 24.88 -9.62
C VAL A 266 -14.58 23.81 -10.71
N GLU A 267 -14.05 24.21 -11.86
CA GLU A 267 -13.35 23.33 -12.79
C GLU A 267 -11.85 23.27 -12.44
N PRO A 268 -11.11 22.23 -12.85
CA PRO A 268 -9.73 22.01 -12.43
C PRO A 268 -8.75 22.80 -13.33
N GLY A 269 -8.08 23.80 -12.74
CA GLY A 269 -7.04 24.59 -13.40
C GLY A 269 -5.77 24.69 -12.55
N SER A 270 -4.72 24.02 -13.04
CA SER A 270 -3.29 24.30 -12.90
C SER A 270 -2.88 25.58 -12.13
N SER A 271 -2.05 25.44 -11.10
CA SER A 271 -0.86 26.29 -10.95
C SER A 271 0.20 25.72 -9.99
N THR A 272 1.35 25.49 -10.61
CA THR A 272 2.72 25.47 -10.13
C THR A 272 2.98 26.26 -8.84
N SER A 273 3.50 25.58 -7.81
CA SER A 273 4.44 26.20 -6.88
C SER A 273 5.54 25.20 -6.54
N MET A 274 6.75 25.53 -6.98
CA MET A 274 8.00 24.88 -6.58
C MET A 274 8.14 24.98 -5.06
N ALA A 275 7.90 23.87 -4.37
CA ALA A 275 8.41 23.68 -3.02
C ALA A 275 9.79 23.05 -3.12
N LYS A 276 10.79 23.74 -2.57
CA LYS A 276 12.18 23.32 -2.38
C LYS A 276 12.27 21.83 -2.02
N LEU A 277 13.06 21.10 -2.79
CA LEU A 277 13.57 19.78 -2.40
C LEU A 277 14.27 19.91 -1.03
N GLU A 278 13.76 19.20 -0.03
CA GLU A 278 14.52 18.91 1.18
C GLU A 278 15.67 17.95 0.80
N GLU A 279 16.86 18.34 1.25
CA GLU A 279 18.11 17.62 1.07
C GLU A 279 18.08 16.22 1.72
N GLY A 280 18.59 15.24 0.98
CA GLY A 280 19.26 14.01 1.46
C GLY A 280 18.73 13.35 2.74
N ARG A 281 17.73 12.47 2.62
CA ARG A 281 17.39 11.50 3.67
C ARG A 281 18.51 10.44 3.73
N VAL A 282 19.37 10.54 4.75
CA VAL A 282 20.49 9.63 5.01
C VAL A 282 19.97 8.22 5.32
N LEU A 283 20.35 7.25 4.48
CA LEU A 283 20.19 5.83 4.78
C LEU A 283 21.10 5.47 5.96
N GLN A 284 20.49 5.08 7.09
CA GLN A 284 21.24 4.57 8.24
C GLN A 284 21.80 3.18 7.89
N LYS A 285 23.12 3.00 8.01
CA LYS A 285 23.75 1.68 7.86
C LYS A 285 23.22 0.73 8.93
N MET A 286 22.70 -0.42 8.51
CA MET A 286 22.20 -1.47 9.40
C MET A 286 23.30 -2.51 9.62
N LEU A 287 23.59 -2.82 10.89
CA LEU A 287 24.57 -3.83 11.30
C LEU A 287 23.88 -5.18 11.55
N VAL A 288 24.45 -6.29 11.10
CA VAL A 288 23.89 -7.65 11.22
C VAL A 288 24.75 -8.52 12.12
N LYS A 289 24.20 -8.81 13.31
CA LYS A 289 24.85 -9.70 14.28
C LYS A 289 24.01 -10.95 14.52
N GLY A 290 24.65 -12.12 14.46
CA GLY A 290 24.01 -13.40 14.79
C GLY A 290 22.88 -13.82 13.82
N GLY A 291 22.94 -13.37 12.57
CA GLY A 291 21.98 -13.72 11.52
C GLY A 291 20.71 -12.88 11.49
N ALA A 292 20.67 -11.75 12.21
CA ALA A 292 19.60 -10.76 12.06
C ALA A 292 20.09 -9.32 12.33
N VAL A 293 19.45 -8.37 11.67
CA VAL A 293 19.69 -6.93 11.90
C VAL A 293 19.02 -6.51 13.21
N VAL A 294 19.79 -5.94 14.13
CA VAL A 294 19.23 -5.22 15.28
C VAL A 294 18.72 -3.86 14.79
N ASP A 295 17.47 -3.51 15.12
CA ASP A 295 16.90 -2.24 14.66
C ASP A 295 17.64 -1.05 15.31
N PRO A 296 18.20 -0.11 14.52
CA PRO A 296 18.93 1.06 15.04
C PRO A 296 18.10 1.94 15.98
N ASP A 297 16.76 1.95 15.83
CA ASP A 297 15.84 2.68 16.72
C ASP A 297 15.90 2.17 18.19
N SER A 298 16.55 1.01 18.42
CA SER A 298 16.81 0.48 19.76
C SER A 298 17.99 1.17 20.46
N GLY A 299 18.92 1.76 19.71
CA GLY A 299 20.19 2.27 20.23
C GLY A 299 21.14 1.19 20.78
N LEU A 300 20.89 -0.09 20.48
CA LEU A 300 21.68 -1.24 20.96
C LEU A 300 22.32 -2.06 19.83
N ASP A 301 22.22 -1.57 18.60
CA ASP A 301 22.76 -2.18 17.37
C ASP A 301 24.28 -2.49 17.43
N HIS A 302 25.03 -1.66 18.15
CA HIS A 302 26.47 -1.81 18.32
C HIS A 302 26.88 -2.80 19.43
N CYS A 303 26.00 -3.17 20.36
CA CYS A 303 26.35 -3.94 21.58
C CYS A 303 25.41 -5.11 21.90
N ALA A 304 24.44 -5.41 21.03
CA ALA A 304 23.52 -6.53 21.19
C ALA A 304 23.29 -7.28 19.88
N SER A 305 22.88 -8.53 20.02
CA SER A 305 22.48 -9.44 18.94
C SER A 305 21.03 -9.91 19.14
N VAL A 306 20.33 -10.29 18.07
CA VAL A 306 18.98 -10.87 18.17
C VAL A 306 19.06 -12.27 18.78
N ALA A 307 18.22 -12.54 19.78
CA ALA A 307 18.20 -13.83 20.46
C ALA A 307 17.41 -14.89 19.67
N THR A 308 17.70 -16.16 19.93
CA THR A 308 16.98 -17.32 19.37
C THR A 308 16.16 -18.04 20.44
N ASP A 309 15.04 -18.63 20.03
CA ASP A 309 14.27 -19.54 20.88
C ASP A 309 14.93 -20.92 21.01
N SER A 310 14.34 -21.80 21.82
CA SER A 310 14.83 -23.16 22.05
C SER A 310 14.82 -24.06 20.80
N SER A 311 14.11 -23.67 19.75
CA SER A 311 14.09 -24.34 18.45
C SER A 311 15.05 -23.71 17.42
N GLY A 312 15.85 -22.72 17.83
CA GLY A 312 16.78 -22.00 16.97
C GLY A 312 16.14 -20.92 16.10
N ARG A 313 14.87 -20.56 16.32
CA ARG A 313 14.20 -19.50 15.57
C ARG A 313 14.56 -18.14 16.16
N LEU A 314 14.89 -17.18 15.31
CA LEU A 314 15.16 -15.81 15.72
C LEU A 314 13.91 -15.17 16.32
N LEU A 315 14.05 -14.56 17.50
CA LEU A 315 12.97 -13.88 18.21
C LEU A 315 12.81 -12.45 17.65
N THR A 316 12.38 -12.36 16.41
CA THR A 316 12.14 -11.11 15.69
C THR A 316 10.90 -11.25 14.81
N ALA A 317 10.08 -10.21 14.76
CA ALA A 317 8.91 -10.16 13.90
C ALA A 317 8.67 -8.74 13.40
N VAL A 318 8.30 -8.62 12.13
CA VAL A 318 7.77 -7.38 11.57
C VAL A 318 6.34 -7.65 11.13
N LEU A 319 5.42 -6.84 11.65
CA LEU A 319 4.00 -7.02 11.45
C LEU A 319 3.42 -5.81 10.71
N GLY A 320 2.51 -6.05 9.78
CA GLY A 320 1.75 -5.05 9.04
C GLY A 320 0.27 -5.07 9.39
N LEU A 321 -0.37 -3.90 9.36
CA LEU A 321 -1.82 -3.75 9.45
C LEU A 321 -2.28 -2.64 8.52
N VAL A 322 -3.06 -3.02 7.51
CA VAL A 322 -3.82 -2.09 6.68
C VAL A 322 -5.31 -2.23 6.99
N ASP A 323 -6.01 -1.11 7.08
CA ASP A 323 -7.47 -1.03 7.15
C ASP A 323 -7.92 0.12 6.24
N LEU A 324 -8.49 -0.24 5.09
CA LEU A 324 -8.94 0.73 4.08
C LEU A 324 -10.17 1.52 4.54
N VAL A 325 -10.96 0.99 5.46
CA VAL A 325 -12.16 1.69 5.96
C VAL A 325 -11.76 2.80 6.92
N ARG A 326 -10.75 2.55 7.77
CA ARG A 326 -10.22 3.55 8.72
C ARG A 326 -9.08 4.39 8.12
N GLY A 327 -8.55 4.00 6.97
CA GLY A 327 -7.36 4.58 6.36
C GLY A 327 -6.07 4.35 7.16
N SER A 328 -6.04 3.35 8.06
CA SER A 328 -4.84 3.03 8.83
C SER A 328 -3.89 2.16 8.02
N ASN A 329 -2.62 2.52 8.01
CA ASN A 329 -1.53 1.78 7.36
C ASN A 329 -0.35 1.76 8.35
N SER A 330 -0.27 0.70 9.16
CA SER A 330 0.58 0.68 10.36
C SER A 330 1.54 -0.49 10.35
N TYR A 331 2.71 -0.29 10.94
CA TYR A 331 3.69 -1.35 11.19
C TYR A 331 3.89 -1.56 12.70
N TYR A 332 4.35 -2.75 13.06
CA TYR A 332 4.79 -3.09 14.39
C TYR A 332 5.97 -4.05 14.31
N LYS A 333 7.16 -3.62 14.75
CA LYS A 333 8.36 -4.43 14.87
C LYS A 333 8.56 -4.88 16.31
N LEU A 334 9.01 -6.10 16.49
CA LEU A 334 9.25 -6.72 17.79
C LEU A 334 10.55 -7.54 17.72
N GLN A 335 11.48 -7.32 18.65
CA GLN A 335 12.75 -8.06 18.72
C GLN A 335 13.12 -8.38 20.17
N VAL A 336 13.72 -9.56 20.40
CA VAL A 336 14.45 -9.86 21.63
C VAL A 336 15.94 -9.70 21.36
N LEU A 337 16.59 -8.85 22.13
CA LEU A 337 18.00 -8.53 22.02
C LEU A 337 18.75 -9.09 23.23
N ARG A 338 19.93 -9.63 23.00
CA ARG A 338 20.86 -10.10 24.04
C ARG A 338 22.18 -9.36 23.89
N SER A 339 22.76 -8.90 24.99
CA SER A 339 24.04 -8.21 24.95
C SER A 339 25.15 -9.14 24.50
N ASP A 340 26.05 -8.61 23.67
CA ASP A 340 27.24 -9.32 23.19
C ASP A 340 28.27 -9.49 24.32
N ASP A 341 28.46 -8.43 25.12
CA ASP A 341 29.45 -8.39 26.21
C ASP A 341 28.95 -9.00 27.52
N GLU A 342 27.64 -8.84 27.82
CA GLU A 342 27.06 -9.24 29.09
C GLU A 342 25.90 -10.24 28.90
N PRO A 343 26.16 -11.55 28.95
CA PRO A 343 25.15 -12.58 28.65
C PRO A 343 23.90 -12.56 29.55
N ARG A 344 23.91 -11.79 30.65
CA ARG A 344 22.77 -11.61 31.57
C ARG A 344 21.87 -10.44 31.20
N LYS A 345 22.28 -9.56 30.29
CA LYS A 345 21.49 -8.42 29.84
C LYS A 345 20.70 -8.78 28.60
N HIS A 346 19.38 -8.68 28.73
CA HIS A 346 18.41 -8.98 27.68
C HIS A 346 17.44 -7.82 27.56
N TRP A 347 16.94 -7.58 26.36
CA TRP A 347 15.95 -6.55 26.10
C TRP A 347 14.86 -7.05 25.17
N VAL A 348 13.66 -6.52 25.35
CA VAL A 348 12.60 -6.59 24.34
C VAL A 348 12.46 -5.21 23.73
N PHE A 349 12.67 -5.14 22.43
CA PHE A 349 12.51 -3.93 21.62
C PHE A 349 11.19 -3.97 20.86
N ARG A 350 10.46 -2.85 20.90
CA ARG A 350 9.25 -2.60 20.13
C ARG A 350 9.39 -1.31 19.35
N SER A 351 8.93 -1.31 18.10
CA SER A 351 8.79 -0.10 17.28
C SER A 351 7.45 -0.15 16.56
N TRP A 352 6.68 0.92 16.60
CA TRP A 352 5.35 0.98 15.97
C TRP A 352 5.11 2.34 15.37
N GLY A 353 4.27 2.39 14.34
CA GLY A 353 3.94 3.66 13.71
C GLY A 353 3.14 3.48 12.42
N ARG A 354 2.91 4.60 11.75
CA ARG A 354 2.33 4.63 10.41
C ARG A 354 3.44 4.50 9.37
N ILE A 355 3.29 3.56 8.45
CA ILE A 355 4.26 3.30 7.37
C ILE A 355 4.43 4.58 6.53
N GLY A 356 5.67 4.93 6.19
CA GLY A 356 5.97 6.10 5.38
C GLY A 356 5.99 7.45 6.11
N THR A 357 5.84 7.45 7.43
CA THR A 357 5.80 8.70 8.22
C THR A 357 6.64 8.59 9.48
N ASP A 358 6.97 9.75 10.07
CA ASP A 358 7.65 9.80 11.38
C ASP A 358 6.65 9.64 12.55
N ILE A 359 5.39 9.32 12.26
CA ILE A 359 4.37 9.04 13.28
C ILE A 359 4.61 7.65 13.83
N GLY A 360 5.02 7.58 15.09
CA GLY A 360 5.27 6.33 15.76
C GLY A 360 6.01 6.52 17.07
N GLY A 361 6.50 5.41 17.61
CA GLY A 361 7.36 5.39 18.77
C GLY A 361 8.09 4.06 18.87
N SER A 362 9.13 4.05 19.70
CA SER A 362 9.85 2.84 20.05
C SER A 362 9.96 2.70 21.57
N LYS A 363 10.17 1.46 22.03
CA LYS A 363 10.35 1.16 23.45
C LYS A 363 11.30 -0.02 23.61
N VAL A 364 12.35 0.20 24.39
CA VAL A 364 13.28 -0.83 24.85
C VAL A 364 12.95 -1.14 26.31
N GLU A 365 12.69 -2.40 26.63
CA GLU A 365 12.51 -2.87 28.02
C GLU A 365 13.58 -3.89 28.38
N ARG A 366 14.16 -3.75 29.57
CA ARG A 366 15.26 -4.62 30.04
C ARG A 366 14.72 -5.78 30.88
N PHE A 367 15.28 -6.96 30.65
CA PHE A 367 14.96 -8.20 31.37
C PHE A 367 16.23 -8.82 31.95
N THR A 368 16.05 -9.58 33.04
CA THR A 368 17.14 -10.25 33.77
C THR A 368 17.50 -11.61 33.20
N THR A 369 16.58 -12.25 32.48
CA THR A 369 16.72 -13.60 31.91
C THR A 369 16.15 -13.65 30.50
N LEU A 370 16.76 -14.45 29.63
CA LEU A 370 16.26 -14.67 28.26
C LEU A 370 14.83 -15.24 28.26
N ASP A 371 14.50 -16.13 29.19
CA ASP A 371 13.18 -16.76 29.26
C ASP A 371 12.08 -15.72 29.53
N ALA A 372 12.28 -14.83 30.50
CA ALA A 372 11.35 -13.74 30.78
C ALA A 372 11.18 -12.79 29.58
N ALA A 373 12.27 -12.46 28.87
CA ALA A 373 12.22 -11.65 27.66
C ALA A 373 11.46 -12.36 26.53
N SER A 374 11.71 -13.66 26.36
CA SER A 374 11.07 -14.50 25.34
C SER A 374 9.58 -14.68 25.63
N GLN A 375 9.18 -14.88 26.89
CA GLN A 375 7.78 -14.95 27.28
C GLN A 375 7.06 -13.63 27.00
N ASN A 376 7.66 -12.49 27.39
CA ASN A 376 7.09 -11.18 27.10
C ASN A 376 6.94 -10.93 25.59
N PHE A 377 7.92 -11.34 24.79
CA PHE A 377 7.84 -11.30 23.33
C PHE A 377 6.66 -12.13 22.81
N GLN A 378 6.48 -13.36 23.29
CA GLN A 378 5.39 -14.24 22.86
C GLN A 378 4.01 -13.70 23.25
N GLU A 379 3.88 -13.14 24.46
CA GLU A 379 2.66 -12.48 24.94
C GLU A 379 2.31 -11.27 24.09
N LEU A 380 3.29 -10.40 23.79
CA LEU A 380 3.10 -9.25 22.91
C LEU A 380 2.76 -9.66 21.48
N PHE A 381 3.40 -10.71 20.95
CA PHE A 381 3.09 -11.24 19.64
C PHE A 381 1.66 -11.78 19.58
N LEU A 382 1.24 -12.55 20.58
CA LEU A 382 -0.12 -13.05 20.71
C LEU A 382 -1.13 -11.90 20.88
N GLU A 383 -0.79 -10.87 21.66
CA GLU A 383 -1.63 -9.68 21.79
C GLU A 383 -1.79 -8.98 20.44
N LYS A 384 -0.72 -8.74 19.68
CA LYS A 384 -0.82 -7.97 18.42
C LYS A 384 -1.42 -8.77 17.27
N THR A 385 -1.23 -10.07 17.21
CA THR A 385 -1.64 -10.92 16.09
C THR A 385 -2.86 -11.80 16.38
N GLY A 386 -3.10 -12.12 17.65
CA GLY A 386 -4.05 -13.13 18.12
C GLY A 386 -3.66 -14.57 17.78
N ASN A 387 -2.43 -14.82 17.34
CA ASN A 387 -1.89 -16.14 17.07
C ASN A 387 -0.67 -16.41 17.97
N ALA A 388 -0.45 -17.67 18.35
CA ALA A 388 0.72 -18.03 19.14
C ALA A 388 2.01 -17.85 18.34
N TRP A 389 3.10 -17.49 19.02
CA TRP A 389 4.42 -17.46 18.38
C TRP A 389 4.78 -18.85 17.85
N GLY A 390 5.33 -18.89 16.63
CA GLY A 390 5.72 -20.13 15.99
C GLY A 390 4.58 -20.93 15.37
N THR A 391 3.34 -20.39 15.31
CA THR A 391 2.28 -20.95 14.47
C THR A 391 2.74 -21.02 13.01
N PRO A 392 2.71 -22.19 12.35
CA PRO A 392 3.06 -22.30 10.94
C PRO A 392 2.19 -21.40 10.06
N LYS A 393 2.76 -20.80 9.01
CA LYS A 393 2.06 -19.85 8.14
C LYS A 393 0.72 -20.37 7.58
N GLY A 394 0.67 -21.64 7.17
CA GLY A 394 -0.57 -22.28 6.69
C GLY A 394 -1.68 -22.44 7.73
N LYS A 395 -1.36 -22.31 9.02
CA LYS A 395 -2.32 -22.30 10.14
C LYS A 395 -2.50 -20.91 10.74
N PHE A 396 -1.78 -19.90 10.25
CA PHE A 396 -1.86 -18.55 10.76
C PHE A 396 -3.15 -17.89 10.28
N LEU A 397 -4.00 -17.47 11.21
CA LEU A 397 -5.29 -16.88 10.88
C LEU A 397 -5.23 -15.36 11.04
N LYS A 398 -5.43 -14.63 9.94
CA LYS A 398 -5.58 -13.17 9.99
C LYS A 398 -6.87 -12.83 10.74
N LEU A 399 -6.74 -12.07 11.83
CA LEU A 399 -7.89 -11.63 12.63
C LEU A 399 -8.24 -10.16 12.38
N PRO A 400 -9.52 -9.77 12.56
CA PRO A 400 -9.96 -8.38 12.46
C PRO A 400 -9.17 -7.47 13.40
N ARG A 401 -8.72 -6.33 12.87
CA ARG A 401 -7.97 -5.28 13.60
C ARG A 401 -6.67 -5.74 14.26
N ARG A 402 -6.18 -6.95 13.97
CA ARG A 402 -4.90 -7.50 14.44
C ARG A 402 -3.86 -7.45 13.33
N PHE A 403 -2.59 -7.39 13.70
CA PHE A 403 -1.49 -7.35 12.74
C PHE A 403 -1.26 -8.70 12.06
N TYR A 404 -0.63 -8.69 10.89
CA TYR A 404 -0.17 -9.86 10.15
C TYR A 404 1.35 -9.87 10.05
N PRO A 405 2.04 -11.00 10.33
CA PRO A 405 3.49 -11.09 10.21
C PRO A 405 3.92 -11.08 8.75
N LEU A 406 4.96 -10.31 8.45
CA LEU A 406 5.62 -10.28 7.15
C LEU A 406 6.81 -11.23 7.19
N ASP A 407 6.90 -12.10 6.18
CA ASP A 407 8.01 -13.01 5.98
C ASP A 407 9.20 -12.23 5.44
N MET A 408 10.03 -11.77 6.37
CA MET A 408 11.27 -11.13 6.02
C MET A 408 12.39 -12.15 5.92
N GLU A 409 13.11 -12.18 4.80
CA GLU A 409 14.37 -12.92 4.72
C GLU A 409 15.40 -12.22 5.60
N HIS A 410 16.04 -12.99 6.48
CA HIS A 410 17.09 -12.49 7.34
C HIS A 410 18.36 -12.34 6.51
N PHE A 411 18.66 -11.08 6.18
CA PHE A 411 19.90 -10.68 5.55
C PHE A 411 21.07 -11.24 6.38
N ASN A 412 21.95 -12.03 5.75
CA ASN A 412 23.23 -12.50 6.28
C ASN A 412 24.39 -11.79 5.56
N PRO A 413 24.51 -10.45 5.61
CA PRO A 413 25.77 -9.83 5.28
C PRO A 413 26.69 -10.20 6.44
N THR A 414 27.87 -10.71 6.14
CA THR A 414 28.92 -10.67 7.14
C THR A 414 29.27 -9.19 7.30
N ASP A 415 29.17 -8.67 8.53
CA ASP A 415 29.41 -7.25 8.91
C ASP A 415 30.76 -6.66 8.49
N GLU A 416 31.60 -7.42 7.80
CA GLU A 416 32.91 -6.98 7.31
C GLU A 416 32.84 -6.19 6.00
N GLU A 417 31.73 -6.19 5.24
CA GLU A 417 31.72 -5.70 3.85
C GLU A 417 32.02 -4.20 3.69
N THR A 418 31.53 -3.29 4.54
CA THR A 418 31.84 -1.85 4.33
C THR A 418 33.23 -1.43 4.78
N ALA A 419 33.81 -2.10 5.80
CA ALA A 419 35.20 -1.89 6.19
C ALA A 419 36.17 -2.58 5.20
N LYS A 420 35.75 -3.73 4.64
CA LYS A 420 36.47 -4.43 3.58
C LYS A 420 36.42 -3.67 2.26
N VAL A 421 35.30 -3.12 1.80
CA VAL A 421 35.22 -2.36 0.53
C VAL A 421 36.24 -1.22 0.46
N THR A 422 36.54 -0.56 1.58
CA THR A 422 37.59 0.50 1.63
C THR A 422 39.03 -0.04 1.65
N GLN A 423 39.25 -1.31 2.06
CA GLN A 423 40.54 -2.01 1.95
C GLN A 423 40.70 -2.75 0.60
N ILE A 424 39.63 -3.34 0.05
CA ILE A 424 39.58 -4.14 -1.18
C ILE A 424 39.74 -3.25 -2.43
N THR A 425 39.28 -1.99 -2.38
CA THR A 425 39.51 -1.00 -3.45
C THR A 425 40.99 -0.73 -3.77
N LYS A 426 41.94 -1.26 -2.99
CA LYS A 426 43.38 -1.25 -3.29
C LYS A 426 43.82 -2.32 -4.30
N VAL A 427 43.02 -3.36 -4.55
CA VAL A 427 43.33 -4.38 -5.57
C VAL A 427 42.82 -3.88 -6.91
N PRO A 428 43.67 -3.66 -7.93
CA PRO A 428 43.21 -3.21 -9.24
C PRO A 428 42.38 -4.30 -9.94
N SER A 429 41.28 -3.89 -10.59
CA SER A 429 40.44 -4.77 -11.40
C SER A 429 41.21 -5.26 -12.64
N LYS A 430 40.94 -6.51 -13.04
CA LYS A 430 41.52 -7.12 -14.25
C LYS A 430 40.71 -6.83 -15.52
N LEU A 431 39.51 -6.28 -15.38
CA LEU A 431 38.58 -6.02 -16.48
C LEU A 431 38.97 -4.77 -17.25
N GLU A 432 38.52 -4.66 -18.51
CA GLU A 432 38.67 -3.44 -19.29
C GLU A 432 37.89 -2.27 -18.68
N THR A 433 38.43 -1.05 -18.76
CA THR A 433 37.82 0.17 -18.20
C THR A 433 36.36 0.38 -18.62
N ARG A 434 36.01 0.08 -19.88
CA ARG A 434 34.64 0.16 -20.39
C ARG A 434 33.69 -0.80 -19.67
N VAL A 435 34.15 -2.03 -19.43
CA VAL A 435 33.39 -3.04 -18.69
C VAL A 435 33.27 -2.66 -17.22
N GLN A 436 34.34 -2.15 -16.59
CA GLN A 436 34.29 -1.66 -15.21
C GLN A 436 33.23 -0.54 -15.05
N ALA A 437 33.17 0.40 -16.01
CA ALA A 437 32.16 1.46 -16.01
C ALA A 437 30.73 0.91 -16.12
N LEU A 438 30.52 -0.11 -16.96
CA LEU A 438 29.24 -0.79 -17.09
C LEU A 438 28.85 -1.52 -15.80
N ILE A 439 29.75 -2.29 -15.18
CA ILE A 439 29.46 -3.03 -13.94
C ILE A 439 29.10 -2.07 -12.80
N ASN A 440 29.86 -0.99 -12.64
CA ASN A 440 29.52 0.06 -11.67
C ASN A 440 28.16 0.72 -11.98
N PHE A 441 27.82 0.88 -13.26
CA PHE A 441 26.51 1.37 -13.66
C PHE A 441 25.40 0.36 -13.29
N LEU A 442 25.57 -0.94 -13.53
CA LEU A 442 24.53 -1.94 -13.25
C LEU A 442 24.33 -2.19 -11.75
N PHE A 443 25.39 -2.15 -10.94
CA PHE A 443 25.39 -2.48 -9.51
C PHE A 443 25.37 -1.24 -8.60
N ASP A 444 24.57 -0.24 -8.96
CA ASP A 444 24.44 0.99 -8.17
C ASP A 444 23.28 0.92 -7.17
N VAL A 445 23.64 0.75 -5.89
CA VAL A 445 22.72 0.71 -4.74
C VAL A 445 21.82 1.94 -4.69
N ALA A 446 22.34 3.14 -4.98
CA ALA A 446 21.57 4.37 -4.89
C ALA A 446 20.44 4.39 -5.93
N SER A 447 20.73 3.93 -7.14
CA SER A 447 19.74 3.80 -8.21
C SER A 447 18.68 2.74 -7.91
N MET A 448 19.07 1.59 -7.36
CA MET A 448 18.11 0.56 -6.91
C MET A 448 17.20 1.09 -5.78
N THR A 449 17.77 1.86 -4.85
CA THR A 449 17.02 2.51 -3.76
C THR A 449 16.01 3.51 -4.31
N ASN A 450 16.43 4.38 -5.25
CA ASN A 450 15.54 5.37 -5.86
C ASN A 450 14.38 4.72 -6.63
N ALA A 451 14.63 3.61 -7.34
CA ALA A 451 13.59 2.86 -8.03
C ALA A 451 12.52 2.31 -7.05
N LEU A 452 12.92 1.85 -5.85
CA LEU A 452 11.97 1.43 -4.83
C LEU A 452 11.16 2.58 -4.23
N MET A 453 11.76 3.77 -4.09
CA MET A 453 11.01 4.96 -3.67
C MET A 453 9.93 5.35 -4.68
N GLU A 454 10.21 5.23 -5.98
CA GLU A 454 9.23 5.49 -7.06
C GLU A 454 8.01 4.58 -6.94
N PHE A 455 8.20 3.36 -6.44
CA PHE A 455 7.12 2.40 -6.18
C PHE A 455 6.33 2.66 -4.91
N GLU A 456 6.58 3.78 -4.22
CA GLU A 456 5.96 4.10 -2.93
C GLU A 456 6.24 3.02 -1.88
N ILE A 457 7.44 2.43 -1.88
CA ILE A 457 7.82 1.39 -0.94
C ILE A 457 8.63 1.99 0.21
N ASP A 458 8.24 1.71 1.46
CA ASP A 458 8.94 2.26 2.64
C ASP A 458 10.25 1.52 2.91
N LEU A 459 11.35 2.12 2.44
CA LEU A 459 12.71 1.62 2.59
C LEU A 459 13.23 1.64 4.03
N ARG A 460 12.72 2.51 4.91
CA ARG A 460 13.21 2.61 6.30
C ARG A 460 12.71 1.42 7.12
N LYS A 461 11.47 1.04 6.87
CA LYS A 461 10.82 -0.08 7.56
C LYS A 461 11.02 -1.39 6.79
N MET A 462 11.41 -1.33 5.52
CA MET A 462 11.82 -2.47 4.68
C MET A 462 13.17 -2.19 3.97
N PRO A 463 14.31 -2.46 4.63
CA PRO A 463 15.59 -2.36 3.95
C PRO A 463 15.68 -3.38 2.82
N LEU A 464 16.38 -2.99 1.75
CA LEU A 464 16.54 -3.74 0.51
C LEU A 464 17.03 -5.18 0.80
N GLY A 465 16.45 -6.18 0.10
CA GLY A 465 16.79 -7.60 0.27
C GLY A 465 15.98 -8.38 1.31
N LYS A 466 14.93 -7.79 1.92
CA LYS A 466 14.15 -8.47 2.98
C LYS A 466 12.78 -9.01 2.60
N ILE A 467 12.21 -8.74 1.42
CA ILE A 467 10.90 -9.33 1.09
C ILE A 467 11.12 -10.74 0.56
N SER A 468 10.60 -11.75 1.25
CA SER A 468 10.75 -13.12 0.80
C SER A 468 10.08 -13.35 -0.56
N ARG A 469 10.69 -14.21 -1.38
CA ARG A 469 10.09 -14.62 -2.66
C ARG A 469 8.70 -15.22 -2.48
N VAL A 470 8.48 -15.91 -1.36
CA VAL A 470 7.19 -16.50 -0.97
C VAL A 470 6.13 -15.42 -0.77
N GLN A 471 6.49 -14.31 -0.12
CA GLN A 471 5.58 -13.18 0.09
C GLN A 471 5.22 -12.47 -1.22
N ILE A 472 6.18 -12.32 -2.14
CA ILE A 472 5.91 -11.75 -3.47
C ILE A 472 5.00 -12.67 -4.29
N GLN A 473 5.21 -14.00 -4.24
CA GLN A 473 4.31 -14.97 -4.88
C GLN A 473 2.88 -14.92 -4.31
N GLU A 474 2.76 -14.76 -2.99
CA GLU A 474 1.46 -14.56 -2.35
C GLU A 474 0.79 -13.26 -2.82
N ALA A 475 1.54 -12.16 -2.91
CA ALA A 475 1.03 -10.89 -3.43
C ALA A 475 0.57 -11.00 -4.90
N TYR A 476 1.27 -11.77 -5.74
CA TYR A 476 0.82 -12.07 -7.11
C TYR A 476 -0.50 -12.82 -7.14
N SER A 477 -0.69 -13.81 -6.27
CA SER A 477 -1.95 -14.55 -6.16
C SER A 477 -3.11 -13.59 -5.87
N VAL A 478 -2.91 -12.62 -4.98
CA VAL A 478 -3.91 -11.60 -4.63
C VAL A 478 -4.24 -10.71 -5.83
N LEU A 479 -3.23 -10.27 -6.59
CA LEU A 479 -3.46 -9.49 -7.81
C LEU A 479 -4.18 -10.30 -8.89
N SER A 480 -3.93 -11.61 -8.99
CA SER A 480 -4.66 -12.53 -9.88
C SER A 480 -6.12 -12.70 -9.46
N ASP A 481 -6.39 -12.82 -8.16
CA ASP A 481 -7.76 -12.90 -7.62
C ASP A 481 -8.54 -11.60 -7.88
N LEU A 482 -7.88 -10.45 -7.72
CA LEU A 482 -8.44 -9.12 -8.03
C LEU A 482 -8.70 -8.96 -9.53
N SER A 483 -7.76 -9.34 -10.39
CA SER A 483 -7.91 -9.30 -11.84
C SER A 483 -9.12 -10.12 -12.30
N THR A 484 -9.27 -11.33 -11.76
CA THR A 484 -10.40 -12.22 -12.06
C THR A 484 -11.73 -11.60 -11.61
N LEU A 485 -11.73 -10.98 -10.43
CA LEU A 485 -12.90 -10.30 -9.88
C LEU A 485 -13.35 -9.12 -10.76
N LEU A 486 -12.41 -8.29 -11.23
CA LEU A 486 -12.69 -7.12 -12.06
C LEU A 486 -13.10 -7.48 -13.49
N SER A 487 -12.52 -8.55 -14.06
CA SER A 487 -12.80 -8.99 -15.43
C SER A 487 -14.21 -9.59 -15.59
N SER A 488 -14.88 -9.93 -14.48
CA SER A 488 -16.18 -10.60 -14.45
C SER A 488 -17.39 -9.70 -14.80
N ASN A 489 -17.18 -8.41 -15.12
CA ASN A 489 -18.14 -7.48 -15.72
C ASN A 489 -19.51 -7.33 -15.01
N LYS A 490 -19.58 -7.57 -13.70
CA LYS A 490 -20.74 -7.29 -12.85
C LYS A 490 -20.47 -6.03 -12.02
N ALA A 491 -21.53 -5.24 -11.76
CA ALA A 491 -21.45 -4.15 -10.80
C ALA A 491 -20.87 -4.67 -9.47
N LEU A 492 -19.77 -4.05 -9.02
CA LEU A 492 -19.08 -4.40 -7.78
C LEU A 492 -19.91 -3.90 -6.60
N GLU A 493 -20.99 -4.61 -6.29
CA GLU A 493 -21.87 -4.33 -5.16
C GLU A 493 -21.90 -5.50 -4.18
N GLY A 494 -22.26 -5.21 -2.92
CA GLY A 494 -22.38 -6.20 -1.85
C GLY A 494 -21.12 -7.04 -1.63
N PRO A 495 -21.20 -8.40 -1.68
CA PRO A 495 -20.08 -9.30 -1.41
C PRO A 495 -18.85 -9.07 -2.30
N ALA A 496 -19.07 -8.67 -3.57
CA ALA A 496 -17.97 -8.43 -4.51
C ALA A 496 -17.13 -7.22 -4.11
N LYS A 497 -17.77 -6.14 -3.64
CA LYS A 497 -17.08 -4.95 -3.11
C LYS A 497 -16.34 -5.25 -1.81
N SER A 498 -16.94 -6.06 -0.92
CA SER A 498 -16.28 -6.53 0.29
C SER A 498 -15.03 -7.35 -0.05
N LYS A 499 -15.10 -8.24 -1.05
CA LYS A 499 -13.95 -8.99 -1.55
C LYS A 499 -12.86 -8.09 -2.12
N LEU A 500 -13.21 -7.11 -2.96
CA LEU A 500 -12.27 -6.12 -3.51
C LEU A 500 -11.50 -5.38 -2.41
N ILE A 501 -12.21 -4.89 -1.38
CA ILE A 501 -11.61 -4.22 -0.23
C ILE A 501 -10.70 -5.20 0.55
N GLY A 502 -11.12 -6.45 0.71
CA GLY A 502 -10.36 -7.48 1.42
C GLY A 502 -9.06 -7.83 0.72
N ASP A 503 -9.13 -8.10 -0.57
CA ASP A 503 -7.97 -8.45 -1.38
C ASP A 503 -7.04 -7.25 -1.54
N THR A 504 -7.56 -6.03 -1.67
CA THR A 504 -6.74 -4.81 -1.63
C THR A 504 -6.03 -4.62 -0.28
N THR A 505 -6.75 -4.85 0.82
CA THR A 505 -6.18 -4.77 2.18
C THR A 505 -5.09 -5.81 2.37
N ARG A 506 -5.31 -7.03 1.86
CA ARG A 506 -4.34 -8.12 1.86
C ARG A 506 -3.09 -7.75 1.08
N PHE A 507 -3.24 -7.20 -0.13
CA PHE A 507 -2.12 -6.78 -0.96
C PHE A 507 -1.23 -5.74 -0.24
N TYR A 508 -1.79 -4.65 0.27
CA TYR A 508 -0.99 -3.63 0.97
C TYR A 508 -0.47 -4.06 2.34
N THR A 509 -1.09 -5.08 2.95
CA THR A 509 -0.52 -5.69 4.16
C THR A 509 0.70 -6.52 3.80
N LEU A 510 0.63 -7.33 2.73
CA LEU A 510 1.75 -8.14 2.25
C LEU A 510 2.87 -7.28 1.66
N ILE A 511 2.56 -6.17 1.00
CA ILE A 511 3.55 -5.27 0.41
C ILE A 511 3.36 -3.90 1.05
N PRO A 512 4.12 -3.56 2.10
CA PRO A 512 4.05 -2.26 2.75
C PRO A 512 4.35 -1.10 1.81
N HIS A 513 3.39 -0.20 1.67
CA HIS A 513 3.50 1.02 0.86
C HIS A 513 3.50 2.28 1.73
N ASP A 514 4.26 3.28 1.30
CA ASP A 514 4.26 4.64 1.81
C ASP A 514 3.21 5.49 1.08
N PHE A 515 2.07 5.70 1.72
CA PHE A 515 1.05 6.65 1.26
C PHE A 515 1.10 7.98 2.03
N GLY A 516 2.13 8.19 2.85
CA GLY A 516 2.18 9.27 3.84
C GLY A 516 0.89 9.34 4.66
N MET A 517 0.26 10.51 4.69
CA MET A 517 -1.01 10.74 5.41
C MET A 517 -2.26 10.37 4.60
N LYS A 518 -2.11 10.02 3.32
CA LYS A 518 -3.23 9.64 2.46
C LYS A 518 -3.70 8.23 2.77
N MET A 519 -4.97 7.97 2.47
CA MET A 519 -5.54 6.63 2.56
C MET A 519 -5.00 5.76 1.41
N PRO A 520 -4.65 4.49 1.64
CA PRO A 520 -4.26 3.59 0.55
C PRO A 520 -5.37 3.49 -0.51
N PRO A 521 -5.04 3.60 -1.82
CA PRO A 521 -6.02 3.60 -2.89
C PRO A 521 -6.53 2.20 -3.21
N LEU A 522 -7.80 2.07 -3.62
CA LEU A 522 -8.36 0.78 -4.02
C LEU A 522 -7.72 0.24 -5.31
N LEU A 523 -7.56 -1.08 -5.40
CA LEU A 523 -7.10 -1.76 -6.62
C LEU A 523 -8.32 -2.15 -7.47
N ASP A 524 -9.01 -1.13 -8.01
CA ASP A 524 -10.35 -1.26 -8.60
C ASP A 524 -10.39 -1.34 -10.13
N ASN A 525 -9.24 -1.25 -10.80
CA ASN A 525 -9.14 -1.31 -12.25
C ASN A 525 -7.91 -2.11 -12.72
N LEU A 526 -7.99 -2.60 -13.96
CA LEU A 526 -6.97 -3.48 -14.54
C LEU A 526 -5.63 -2.76 -14.78
N GLU A 527 -5.63 -1.44 -14.98
CA GLU A 527 -4.41 -0.65 -15.20
C GLU A 527 -3.59 -0.56 -13.90
N VAL A 528 -4.25 -0.31 -12.77
CA VAL A 528 -3.61 -0.30 -11.45
C VAL A 528 -3.06 -1.69 -11.11
N ILE A 529 -3.79 -2.77 -11.42
CA ILE A 529 -3.29 -4.14 -11.23
C ILE A 529 -2.07 -4.40 -12.12
N LYS A 530 -2.08 -3.96 -13.38
CA LYS A 530 -0.93 -4.06 -14.29
C LYS A 530 0.28 -3.33 -13.72
N ALA A 531 0.10 -2.11 -13.23
CA ALA A 531 1.17 -1.32 -12.62
C ALA A 531 1.75 -2.00 -11.36
N LYS A 532 0.90 -2.51 -10.47
CA LYS A 532 1.34 -3.24 -9.27
C LYS A 532 1.99 -4.59 -9.59
N SER A 533 1.58 -5.24 -10.68
CA SER A 533 2.23 -6.47 -11.16
C SER A 533 3.64 -6.18 -11.68
N GLY A 534 3.82 -5.12 -12.47
CA GLY A 534 5.15 -4.66 -12.91
C GLY A 534 6.06 -4.30 -11.73
N MET A 535 5.52 -3.64 -10.70
CA MET A 535 6.25 -3.36 -9.46
C MET A 535 6.74 -4.64 -8.77
N LEU A 536 5.89 -5.68 -8.64
CA LEU A 536 6.32 -6.95 -8.04
C LEU A 536 7.40 -7.66 -8.86
N GLU A 537 7.38 -7.53 -10.20
CA GLU A 537 8.43 -8.07 -11.05
C GLU A 537 9.76 -7.36 -10.81
N ASP A 538 9.73 -6.05 -10.74
CA ASP A 538 10.92 -5.24 -10.52
C ASP A 538 11.48 -5.47 -9.11
N LEU A 539 10.63 -5.67 -8.09
CA LEU A 539 11.06 -6.08 -6.75
C LEU A 539 11.84 -7.41 -6.75
N LEU A 540 11.34 -8.42 -7.45
CA LEU A 540 12.04 -9.71 -7.59
C LEU A 540 13.38 -9.57 -8.32
N LYS A 541 13.45 -8.67 -9.32
CA LYS A 541 14.68 -8.44 -10.08
C LYS A 541 15.71 -7.66 -9.26
N ILE A 542 15.26 -6.71 -8.43
CA ILE A 542 16.10 -5.97 -7.48
C ILE A 542 16.62 -6.89 -6.39
N GLU A 543 15.78 -7.73 -5.78
CA GLU A 543 16.22 -8.72 -4.78
C GLU A 543 17.32 -9.63 -5.34
N LEU A 544 17.13 -10.13 -6.56
CA LEU A 544 18.17 -10.89 -7.26
C LEU A 544 19.45 -10.07 -7.51
N ALA A 545 19.34 -8.80 -7.87
CA ALA A 545 20.51 -7.95 -8.05
C ALA A 545 21.27 -7.78 -6.72
N TYR A 546 20.57 -7.63 -5.59
CA TYR A 546 21.18 -7.55 -4.26
C TYR A 546 21.90 -8.83 -3.87
N SER A 547 21.29 -10.01 -4.08
CA SER A 547 21.97 -11.28 -3.78
C SER A 547 23.22 -11.50 -4.64
N LEU A 548 23.28 -10.93 -5.85
CA LEU A 548 24.50 -10.93 -6.68
C LEU A 548 25.56 -9.93 -6.17
N MET A 549 25.18 -8.92 -5.40
CA MET A 549 26.11 -7.93 -4.83
C MET A 549 26.84 -8.42 -3.57
N GLU A 550 26.36 -9.46 -2.90
CA GLU A 550 26.97 -9.96 -1.65
C GLU A 550 28.39 -10.49 -1.90
N THR A 551 29.42 -9.82 -1.40
CA THR A 551 30.84 -10.15 -1.67
C THR A 551 31.39 -11.16 -0.67
N GLY A 552 31.99 -12.25 -1.16
CA GLY A 552 32.46 -13.35 -0.33
C GLY A 552 33.97 -13.38 -0.07
N ASP A 553 34.79 -12.82 -0.98
CA ASP A 553 36.25 -12.96 -0.93
C ASP A 553 36.95 -11.59 -0.82
N SER A 554 37.73 -11.40 0.25
CA SER A 554 38.47 -10.16 0.48
C SER A 554 39.69 -9.97 -0.43
N ASN A 555 40.08 -10.98 -1.22
CA ASN A 555 41.30 -10.95 -2.04
C ASN A 555 41.07 -10.53 -3.49
N VAL A 556 39.82 -10.34 -3.92
CA VAL A 556 39.45 -10.02 -5.31
C VAL A 556 38.81 -8.63 -5.36
N ASN A 557 39.02 -7.88 -6.45
CA ASN A 557 38.33 -6.61 -6.64
C ASN A 557 36.79 -6.85 -6.70
N PRO A 558 35.95 -6.03 -6.04
CA PRO A 558 34.51 -6.28 -5.98
C PRO A 558 33.84 -6.22 -7.36
N ILE A 559 34.36 -5.40 -8.27
CA ILE A 559 33.87 -5.28 -9.66
C ILE A 559 34.10 -6.60 -10.40
N ASP A 560 35.27 -7.22 -10.20
CA ASP A 560 35.60 -8.51 -10.80
C ASP A 560 34.70 -9.61 -10.22
N GLU A 561 34.42 -9.59 -8.91
CA GLU A 561 33.52 -10.55 -8.28
C GLU A 561 32.07 -10.40 -8.78
N HIS A 562 31.57 -9.17 -8.93
CA HIS A 562 30.25 -8.91 -9.51
C HIS A 562 30.19 -9.39 -10.96
N TYR A 563 31.24 -9.16 -11.75
CA TYR A 563 31.32 -9.62 -13.13
C TYR A 563 31.26 -11.15 -13.23
N GLU A 564 32.05 -11.88 -12.44
CA GLU A 564 32.05 -13.35 -12.43
C GLU A 564 30.67 -13.92 -12.07
N LYS A 565 29.95 -13.28 -11.14
CA LYS A 565 28.59 -13.69 -10.77
C LYS A 565 27.56 -13.51 -11.88
N LEU A 566 27.81 -12.64 -12.86
CA LEU A 566 26.96 -12.52 -14.05
C LEU A 566 27.05 -13.76 -14.95
N LYS A 567 28.11 -14.58 -14.85
CA LYS A 567 28.29 -15.78 -15.69
C LYS A 567 28.05 -15.51 -17.18
N ASN A 568 28.50 -14.34 -17.61
CA ASN A 568 28.25 -13.80 -18.93
C ASN A 568 29.51 -13.07 -19.37
N ARG A 569 30.10 -13.53 -20.47
CA ARG A 569 31.28 -12.88 -21.05
C ARG A 569 30.83 -11.62 -21.77
N ILE A 570 31.21 -10.48 -21.22
CA ILE A 570 30.89 -9.15 -21.75
C ILE A 570 32.17 -8.54 -22.32
N GLU A 571 32.15 -8.22 -23.61
CA GLU A 571 33.28 -7.59 -24.30
C GLU A 571 32.81 -6.35 -25.06
N PRO A 572 33.49 -5.21 -24.91
CA PRO A 572 33.10 -4.02 -25.63
C PRO A 572 33.47 -4.15 -27.11
N ILE A 573 32.61 -3.58 -27.96
CA ILE A 573 32.79 -3.61 -29.41
C ILE A 573 33.56 -2.35 -29.83
N GLU A 574 34.47 -2.50 -30.79
CA GLU A 574 35.20 -1.38 -31.38
C GLU A 574 34.26 -0.47 -32.18
N ARG A 575 34.37 0.85 -31.99
CA ARG A 575 33.42 1.84 -32.55
C ARG A 575 33.43 1.88 -34.08
N GLU A 576 34.58 1.59 -34.67
CA GLU A 576 34.81 1.57 -36.11
C GLU A 576 34.42 0.23 -36.76
N SER A 577 34.04 -0.78 -35.96
CA SER A 577 33.64 -2.08 -36.50
C SER A 577 32.32 -2.01 -37.27
N GLU A 578 32.18 -2.85 -38.29
CA GLU A 578 30.92 -2.96 -39.06
C GLU A 578 29.73 -3.34 -38.17
N GLU A 579 29.98 -4.13 -37.13
CA GLU A 579 28.97 -4.56 -36.16
C GLU A 579 28.46 -3.39 -35.31
N PHE A 580 29.36 -2.54 -34.79
CA PHE A 580 28.98 -1.35 -34.04
C PHE A 580 28.17 -0.39 -34.92
N ILE A 581 28.65 -0.10 -36.14
CA ILE A 581 27.98 0.80 -37.08
C ILE A 581 26.58 0.29 -37.42
N ARG A 582 26.43 -1.01 -37.66
CA ARG A 582 25.15 -1.65 -37.96
C ARG A 582 24.15 -1.54 -36.80
N ILE A 583 24.59 -1.80 -35.57
CA ILE A 583 23.72 -1.68 -34.39
C ILE A 583 23.34 -0.22 -34.15
N ALA A 584 24.28 0.72 -34.35
CA ALA A 584 24.02 2.15 -34.25
C ALA A 584 23.01 2.63 -35.30
N GLU A 585 23.14 2.16 -36.55
CA GLU A 585 22.16 2.40 -37.59
C GLU A 585 20.80 1.80 -37.24
N TYR A 586 20.77 0.56 -36.74
CA TYR A 586 19.53 -0.10 -36.34
C TYR A 586 18.79 0.67 -35.23
N LEU A 587 19.52 1.14 -34.22
CA LEU A 587 18.99 1.97 -33.13
C LEU A 587 18.34 3.25 -33.67
N ARG A 588 19.04 3.95 -34.56
CA ARG A 588 18.60 5.23 -35.16
C ARG A 588 17.41 5.05 -36.11
N ALA A 589 17.51 4.13 -37.07
CA ALA A 589 16.53 3.94 -38.13
C ALA A 589 15.18 3.43 -37.60
N THR A 590 15.18 2.74 -36.45
CA THR A 590 13.96 2.20 -35.84
C THR A 590 13.47 3.00 -34.63
N HIS A 591 13.87 4.27 -34.52
CA HIS A 591 13.26 5.21 -33.59
C HIS A 591 11.87 5.60 -34.09
N ALA A 592 10.85 5.40 -33.26
CA ALA A 592 9.47 5.58 -33.66
C ALA A 592 9.12 7.08 -33.74
N PRO A 593 8.39 7.53 -34.77
CA PRO A 593 8.04 8.94 -34.92
C PRO A 593 7.12 9.47 -33.81
N THR A 594 6.36 8.60 -33.15
CA THR A 594 5.49 8.98 -32.01
C THR A 594 6.24 9.10 -30.69
N HIS A 595 7.48 8.61 -30.60
CA HIS A 595 8.32 8.68 -29.40
C HIS A 595 9.32 9.84 -29.51
N SER A 596 8.83 11.05 -29.81
CA SER A 596 9.65 12.23 -30.09
C SER A 596 10.12 13.02 -28.86
N THR A 597 9.71 12.61 -27.65
CA THR A 597 10.08 13.30 -26.40
C THR A 597 11.56 13.15 -26.03
N TYR A 598 12.27 12.21 -26.66
CA TYR A 598 13.70 12.00 -26.47
C TYR A 598 14.35 11.46 -27.74
N THR A 599 15.67 11.64 -27.84
CA THR A 599 16.54 10.90 -28.77
C THR A 599 17.48 9.98 -28.00
N LEU A 600 18.03 8.97 -28.67
CA LEU A 600 18.90 7.96 -28.08
C LEU A 600 20.33 8.12 -28.61
N ASP A 601 21.27 8.41 -27.72
CA ASP A 601 22.69 8.43 -28.04
C ASP A 601 23.39 7.19 -27.48
N ILE A 602 24.24 6.54 -28.27
CA ILE A 602 25.01 5.39 -27.81
C ILE A 602 26.18 5.86 -26.95
N VAL A 603 26.21 5.36 -25.72
CA VAL A 603 27.38 5.47 -24.85
C VAL A 603 28.41 4.43 -25.27
N ASP A 604 28.00 3.15 -25.32
CA ASP A 604 28.84 2.03 -25.76
C ASP A 604 28.00 0.80 -26.13
N ILE A 605 28.63 -0.17 -26.80
CA ILE A 605 28.02 -1.45 -27.17
C ILE A 605 28.91 -2.59 -26.69
N PHE A 606 28.30 -3.58 -26.06
CA PHE A 606 29.00 -4.77 -25.57
C PHE A 606 28.41 -6.01 -26.21
N SER A 607 29.27 -6.90 -26.70
CA SER A 607 28.89 -8.26 -27.06
C SER A 607 28.69 -9.09 -25.79
N LEU A 608 27.72 -10.00 -25.84
CA LEU A 608 27.33 -10.87 -24.73
C LEU A 608 27.48 -12.32 -25.13
N SER A 609 27.99 -13.14 -24.21
CA SER A 609 28.02 -14.59 -24.34
C SER A 609 27.75 -15.23 -22.97
N ARG A 610 26.48 -15.55 -22.74
CA ARG A 610 26.01 -16.11 -21.47
C ARG A 610 26.28 -17.61 -21.40
N GLU A 611 26.78 -18.08 -20.26
CA GLU A 611 27.15 -19.49 -20.06
C GLU A 611 25.95 -20.44 -20.30
N GLY A 612 26.16 -21.43 -21.16
CA GLY A 612 25.18 -22.46 -21.53
C GLY A 612 23.94 -21.95 -22.27
N GLU A 613 23.89 -20.68 -22.71
CA GLU A 613 22.76 -20.16 -23.50
C GLU A 613 22.80 -20.66 -24.94
N ALA A 614 23.98 -20.62 -25.58
CA ALA A 614 24.16 -21.10 -26.94
C ALA A 614 23.80 -22.58 -27.11
N ASP A 615 24.16 -23.42 -26.12
CA ASP A 615 23.86 -24.87 -26.15
C ASP A 615 22.36 -25.17 -26.03
N LYS A 616 21.60 -24.29 -25.36
CA LYS A 616 20.15 -24.43 -25.18
C LYS A 616 19.36 -23.77 -26.29
N PHE A 617 20.01 -22.96 -27.14
CA PHE A 617 19.35 -22.18 -28.15
C PHE A 617 18.70 -23.07 -29.22
N LYS A 618 17.41 -22.89 -29.45
CA LYS A 618 16.65 -23.70 -30.39
C LYS A 618 17.03 -23.38 -31.83
N ALA A 619 17.39 -24.41 -32.58
CA ALA A 619 17.58 -24.35 -34.02
C ALA A 619 16.21 -24.26 -34.75
N LEU A 620 15.55 -23.09 -34.69
CA LEU A 620 14.36 -22.78 -35.48
C LEU A 620 14.72 -21.84 -36.64
N GLU A 621 13.91 -21.89 -37.69
CA GLU A 621 13.91 -20.90 -38.78
C GLU A 621 13.37 -19.53 -38.32
N ASN A 622 13.41 -18.54 -39.21
CA ASN A 622 12.90 -17.18 -38.94
C ASN A 622 13.54 -16.56 -37.69
N ARG A 623 14.86 -16.41 -37.71
CA ARG A 623 15.64 -15.76 -36.65
C ARG A 623 15.72 -14.26 -36.91
N MET A 624 15.29 -13.48 -35.93
CA MET A 624 15.34 -12.02 -35.99
C MET A 624 16.13 -11.46 -34.81
N MET A 625 16.92 -10.44 -35.09
CA MET A 625 17.60 -9.64 -34.07
C MET A 625 16.62 -8.58 -33.56
N LEU A 626 16.18 -8.68 -32.30
CA LEU A 626 15.10 -7.85 -31.76
C LEU A 626 15.48 -7.17 -30.45
N TRP A 627 14.89 -5.99 -30.21
CA TRP A 627 15.11 -5.17 -29.04
C TRP A 627 14.29 -5.64 -27.84
N HIS A 628 14.91 -5.63 -26.67
CA HIS A 628 14.25 -5.77 -25.37
C HIS A 628 14.75 -4.67 -24.42
N GLY A 629 13.83 -3.96 -23.78
CA GLY A 629 14.16 -2.94 -22.79
C GLY A 629 13.67 -3.32 -21.40
N SER A 630 14.40 -2.89 -20.38
CA SER A 630 14.04 -3.07 -18.98
C SER A 630 14.65 -1.96 -18.12
N ARG A 631 14.17 -1.77 -16.89
CA ARG A 631 14.79 -0.85 -15.94
C ARG A 631 16.26 -1.22 -15.72
N ARG A 632 17.13 -0.22 -15.56
CA ARG A 632 18.56 -0.39 -15.22
C ARG A 632 18.79 -1.43 -14.12
N THR A 633 17.98 -1.36 -13.06
CA THR A 633 18.04 -2.22 -11.88
C THR A 633 17.85 -3.71 -12.18
N ASN A 634 17.24 -4.04 -13.31
CA ASN A 634 16.91 -5.40 -13.69
C ASN A 634 18.03 -6.09 -14.46
N PHE A 635 18.95 -5.32 -15.06
CA PHE A 635 19.96 -5.86 -15.97
C PHE A 635 20.98 -6.78 -15.29
N ALA A 636 21.32 -6.54 -14.02
CA ALA A 636 22.18 -7.47 -13.27
C ALA A 636 21.58 -8.88 -13.24
N GLY A 637 20.28 -8.99 -12.91
CA GLY A 637 19.57 -10.27 -12.91
C GLY A 637 19.36 -10.85 -14.32
N ILE A 638 19.08 -10.01 -15.33
CA ILE A 638 18.89 -10.45 -16.72
C ILE A 638 20.19 -11.00 -17.33
N LEU A 639 21.33 -10.38 -17.04
CA LEU A 639 22.64 -10.85 -17.52
C LEU A 639 23.04 -12.15 -16.82
N ALA A 640 22.75 -12.27 -15.51
CA ALA A 640 23.06 -13.45 -14.70
C ALA A 640 22.21 -14.68 -15.03
N GLN A 641 20.90 -14.51 -15.21
CA GLN A 641 19.95 -15.62 -15.33
C GLN A 641 19.28 -15.75 -16.70
N GLY A 642 19.49 -14.78 -17.59
CA GLY A 642 18.75 -14.67 -18.85
C GLY A 642 17.38 -14.01 -18.68
N LEU A 643 16.68 -13.84 -19.81
CA LEU A 643 15.28 -13.37 -19.80
C LEU A 643 14.36 -14.49 -19.31
N ARG A 644 13.39 -14.14 -18.45
CA ARG A 644 12.48 -15.09 -17.79
C ARG A 644 11.04 -14.79 -18.15
N ILE A 645 10.23 -15.83 -18.22
CA ILE A 645 8.77 -15.69 -18.35
C ILE A 645 8.19 -15.39 -16.96
N ALA A 646 7.18 -14.53 -16.92
CA ALA A 646 6.46 -14.20 -15.71
C ALA A 646 5.97 -15.46 -14.97
N PRO A 647 6.01 -15.48 -13.62
CA PRO A 647 5.65 -16.66 -12.85
C PRO A 647 4.17 -17.04 -13.04
N PRO A 648 3.79 -18.33 -12.84
CA PRO A 648 2.41 -18.79 -13.05
C PRO A 648 1.39 -18.09 -12.14
N GLU A 649 1.81 -17.59 -10.97
CA GLU A 649 0.97 -16.87 -10.00
C GLU A 649 0.65 -15.44 -10.43
N ALA A 650 1.45 -14.82 -11.30
CA ALA A 650 1.20 -13.45 -11.75
C ALA A 650 -0.12 -13.35 -12.54
N PRO A 651 -0.90 -12.26 -12.45
CA PRO A 651 -2.08 -12.10 -13.29
C PRO A 651 -1.69 -12.09 -14.78
N SER A 652 -2.56 -12.60 -15.66
CA SER A 652 -2.39 -12.41 -17.11
C SER A 652 -2.69 -10.97 -17.54
N THR A 653 -3.45 -10.23 -16.72
CA THR A 653 -3.75 -8.80 -16.92
C THR A 653 -2.46 -8.01 -17.02
N GLY A 654 -2.27 -7.36 -18.16
CA GLY A 654 -1.08 -6.55 -18.44
C GLY A 654 -0.21 -7.11 -19.56
N TYR A 655 -0.35 -8.40 -19.87
CA TYR A 655 0.33 -9.04 -21.00
C TYR A 655 -0.65 -9.19 -22.17
N MET A 656 -0.51 -8.32 -23.18
CA MET A 656 -1.41 -8.26 -24.35
C MET A 656 -1.56 -9.61 -25.07
N PHE A 657 -0.50 -10.42 -25.02
CA PHE A 657 -0.41 -11.70 -25.69
C PHE A 657 -0.11 -12.87 -24.74
N GLY A 658 -0.46 -12.73 -23.46
CA GLY A 658 -0.17 -13.71 -22.42
C GLY A 658 1.29 -13.72 -21.96
N LYS A 659 1.61 -14.59 -21.01
CA LYS A 659 2.92 -14.63 -20.34
C LYS A 659 4.00 -15.20 -21.25
N GLY A 660 4.89 -14.34 -21.73
CA GLY A 660 6.04 -14.70 -22.56
C GLY A 660 7.11 -13.62 -22.44
N VAL A 661 8.19 -13.77 -23.20
CA VAL A 661 9.21 -12.72 -23.32
C VAL A 661 8.89 -11.86 -24.54
N TYR A 662 8.75 -10.56 -24.31
CA TYR A 662 8.33 -9.58 -25.32
C TYR A 662 9.55 -8.88 -25.92
N PHE A 663 9.52 -8.75 -27.24
CA PHE A 663 10.52 -8.06 -28.04
C PHE A 663 9.84 -7.10 -29.02
N SER A 664 10.60 -6.12 -29.50
CA SER A 664 10.17 -5.21 -30.55
C SER A 664 11.23 -5.10 -31.65
N ASP A 665 10.77 -4.87 -32.88
CA ASP A 665 11.61 -4.47 -34.01
C ASP A 665 11.93 -2.97 -33.98
N MET A 666 11.24 -2.19 -33.14
CA MET A 666 11.40 -0.75 -32.93
C MET A 666 12.21 -0.45 -31.67
N SER A 667 13.35 0.23 -31.82
CA SER A 667 14.26 0.51 -30.71
C SER A 667 13.61 1.35 -29.59
N SER A 668 13.00 2.47 -29.96
CA SER A 668 12.34 3.40 -29.02
C SER A 668 11.17 2.76 -28.24
N LYS A 669 10.47 1.78 -28.84
CA LYS A 669 9.38 1.06 -28.15
C LYS A 669 9.94 0.26 -26.98
N SER A 670 11.03 -0.46 -27.20
CA SER A 670 11.77 -1.12 -26.13
C SER A 670 12.42 -0.12 -25.17
N ALA A 671 12.91 1.02 -25.68
CA ALA A 671 13.56 2.06 -24.86
C ALA A 671 12.64 2.66 -23.80
N ASN A 672 11.33 2.79 -24.07
CA ASN A 672 10.36 3.24 -23.07
C ASN A 672 10.31 2.34 -21.81
N TYR A 673 10.68 1.06 -21.91
CA TYR A 673 10.76 0.15 -20.77
C TYR A 673 12.03 0.32 -19.93
N CYS A 674 12.92 1.26 -20.29
CA CYS A 674 14.07 1.62 -19.46
C CYS A 674 13.68 2.48 -18.26
N TYR A 675 12.51 3.14 -18.32
CA TYR A 675 12.02 4.11 -17.31
C TYR A 675 13.07 5.16 -16.92
N THR A 676 13.80 5.66 -17.91
CA THR A 676 14.74 6.76 -17.70
C THR A 676 14.00 8.07 -17.45
N SER A 677 14.72 9.04 -16.90
CA SER A 677 14.20 10.38 -16.64
C SER A 677 15.29 11.42 -16.92
N PRO A 678 14.98 12.73 -16.97
CA PRO A 678 15.99 13.77 -17.14
C PRO A 678 17.06 13.77 -16.04
N THR A 679 16.73 13.31 -14.83
CA THR A 679 17.68 13.19 -13.71
C THR A 679 18.46 11.87 -13.73
N SER A 680 17.95 10.85 -14.42
CA SER A 680 18.60 9.55 -14.63
C SER A 680 18.43 9.12 -16.08
N ALA A 681 19.18 9.77 -16.97
CA ALA A 681 19.00 9.67 -18.42
C ALA A 681 19.64 8.43 -19.05
N ARG A 682 20.56 7.73 -18.36
CA ARG A 682 21.22 6.54 -18.92
C ARG A 682 20.41 5.28 -18.68
N GLY A 683 20.31 4.44 -19.70
CA GLY A 683 19.62 3.15 -19.68
C GLY A 683 20.32 2.11 -20.55
N CYS A 684 19.88 0.86 -20.49
CA CYS A 684 20.40 -0.21 -21.33
C CYS A 684 19.28 -0.82 -22.17
N LEU A 685 19.62 -1.19 -23.40
CA LEU A 685 18.80 -2.00 -24.28
C LEU A 685 19.53 -3.32 -24.55
N LEU A 686 18.77 -4.41 -24.58
CA LEU A 686 19.27 -5.72 -24.97
C LEU A 686 18.87 -5.98 -26.42
N LEU A 687 19.80 -6.52 -27.19
CA LEU A 687 19.55 -7.01 -28.52
C LEU A 687 19.80 -8.51 -28.56
N CYS A 688 18.74 -9.26 -28.89
CA CYS A 688 18.73 -10.72 -28.81
C CYS A 688 18.47 -11.34 -30.18
N ASP A 689 19.12 -12.47 -30.43
CA ASP A 689 18.78 -13.38 -31.51
C ASP A 689 17.58 -14.22 -31.05
N VAL A 690 16.43 -13.98 -31.68
CA VAL A 690 15.15 -14.59 -31.32
C VAL A 690 14.72 -15.54 -32.43
N ALA A 691 14.66 -16.83 -32.09
CA ALA A 691 14.24 -17.89 -32.99
C ALA A 691 12.71 -17.97 -33.02
N LEU A 692 12.07 -17.18 -33.90
CA LEU A 692 10.62 -17.04 -33.94
C LEU A 692 9.91 -18.28 -34.50
N GLY A 693 10.55 -19.01 -35.42
CA GLY A 693 9.93 -20.15 -36.10
C GLY A 693 8.63 -19.76 -36.80
N LYS A 694 7.60 -20.62 -36.67
CA LYS A 694 6.26 -20.34 -37.20
C LYS A 694 5.52 -19.36 -36.29
N VAL A 695 5.11 -18.24 -36.84
CA VAL A 695 4.51 -17.12 -36.09
C VAL A 695 2.99 -17.16 -36.18
N GLU A 696 2.29 -17.01 -35.04
CA GLU A 696 0.86 -16.67 -35.01
C GLU A 696 0.72 -15.15 -35.10
N GLU A 697 0.16 -14.63 -36.19
CA GLU A 697 -0.14 -13.19 -36.32
C GLU A 697 -1.45 -12.85 -35.59
N CYS A 698 -1.41 -11.79 -34.77
CA CYS A 698 -2.55 -11.29 -34.01
C CYS A 698 -2.66 -9.78 -34.22
N PHE A 699 -3.86 -9.32 -34.58
CA PHE A 699 -4.17 -7.91 -34.85
C PHE A 699 -4.82 -7.20 -33.65
N SER A 700 -5.24 -7.97 -32.64
CA SER A 700 -5.82 -7.50 -31.39
C SER A 700 -5.27 -8.32 -30.21
N ALA A 701 -5.46 -7.80 -29.00
CA ALA A 701 -5.01 -8.48 -27.78
C ALA A 701 -5.57 -9.90 -27.68
N LYS A 702 -4.70 -10.87 -27.39
CA LYS A 702 -5.05 -12.30 -27.33
C LYS A 702 -4.20 -13.00 -26.29
N ASP A 703 -4.74 -13.29 -25.11
CA ASP A 703 -4.01 -13.95 -24.02
C ASP A 703 -4.13 -15.48 -24.02
N SER A 704 -4.81 -16.06 -25.01
CA SER A 704 -4.99 -17.51 -25.12
C SER A 704 -3.68 -18.26 -25.32
N LYS A 705 -3.64 -19.52 -24.87
CA LYS A 705 -2.50 -20.44 -25.13
C LYS A 705 -2.15 -20.46 -26.61
N LEU A 706 -0.84 -20.41 -26.92
CA LEU A 706 -0.34 -20.50 -28.28
C LEU A 706 -0.77 -21.81 -28.93
N ALA A 707 -1.29 -21.77 -30.16
CA ALA A 707 -1.69 -22.97 -30.86
C ALA A 707 -0.45 -23.83 -31.18
N LYS A 708 -0.56 -25.16 -31.01
CA LYS A 708 0.57 -26.12 -31.11
C LYS A 708 1.37 -26.08 -32.42
N LYS A 709 0.81 -25.50 -33.49
CA LYS A 709 1.46 -25.36 -34.80
C LYS A 709 2.41 -24.17 -34.90
N PHE A 710 2.37 -23.25 -33.95
CA PHE A 710 3.18 -22.04 -33.90
C PHE A 710 4.22 -22.13 -32.79
N ASN A 711 5.31 -21.40 -32.95
CA ASN A 711 6.44 -21.30 -32.03
C ASN A 711 6.50 -19.94 -31.32
N SER A 712 5.89 -18.91 -31.89
CA SER A 712 5.86 -17.55 -31.35
C SER A 712 4.57 -16.84 -31.80
N ARG A 713 4.32 -15.66 -31.22
CA ARG A 713 3.23 -14.77 -31.63
C ARG A 713 3.81 -13.43 -32.07
N LYS A 714 3.19 -12.83 -33.09
CA LYS A 714 3.45 -11.45 -33.50
C LYS A 714 2.18 -10.63 -33.34
N GLY A 715 2.22 -9.65 -32.44
CA GLY A 715 1.28 -8.55 -32.47
C GLY A 715 1.61 -7.68 -33.68
N VAL A 716 0.75 -7.66 -34.69
CA VAL A 716 1.00 -6.92 -35.94
C VAL A 716 0.59 -5.48 -35.73
N GLY A 717 1.55 -4.55 -35.72
CA GLY A 717 1.24 -3.12 -35.59
C GLY A 717 1.02 -2.44 -36.93
N ALA A 718 0.35 -1.29 -36.91
CA ALA A 718 0.14 -0.45 -38.09
C ALA A 718 1.46 0.08 -38.68
N THR A 719 2.48 0.29 -37.86
CA THR A 719 3.81 0.78 -38.26
C THR A 719 4.89 -0.26 -37.96
N ALA A 720 5.74 -0.53 -38.94
CA ALA A 720 6.87 -1.46 -38.83
C ALA A 720 8.07 -0.97 -39.67
N PRO A 721 9.31 -1.42 -39.37
CA PRO A 721 10.45 -1.15 -40.23
C PRO A 721 10.23 -1.68 -41.65
N ASN A 722 10.64 -0.93 -42.67
CA ASN A 722 10.47 -1.33 -44.08
C ASN A 722 11.09 -2.71 -44.37
N PRO A 723 10.29 -3.73 -44.76
CA PRO A 723 10.79 -5.08 -45.02
C PRO A 723 11.84 -5.17 -46.12
N HIS A 724 11.87 -4.22 -47.06
CA HIS A 724 12.81 -4.21 -48.18
C HIS A 724 14.23 -3.79 -47.79
N THR A 725 14.41 -3.17 -46.62
CA THR A 725 15.71 -2.70 -46.14
C THR A 725 16.31 -3.61 -45.06
N TYR A 726 15.66 -4.74 -44.76
CA TYR A 726 16.14 -5.68 -43.76
C TYR A 726 17.54 -6.18 -44.12
N TYR A 727 18.45 -6.06 -43.17
CA TYR A 727 19.79 -6.58 -43.30
C TYR A 727 19.80 -8.04 -42.85
N LYS A 728 20.36 -8.94 -43.66
CA LYS A 728 20.55 -10.35 -43.30
C LYS A 728 22.02 -10.63 -43.15
N ASP A 729 22.42 -11.04 -41.96
CA ASP A 729 23.80 -11.39 -41.66
C ASP A 729 24.23 -12.64 -42.44
N HIS A 730 25.35 -12.55 -43.15
CA HIS A 730 25.80 -13.61 -44.07
C HIS A 730 26.35 -14.84 -43.35
N GLU A 731 26.87 -14.69 -42.14
CA GLU A 731 27.48 -15.77 -41.37
C GLU A 731 26.45 -16.54 -40.56
N THR A 732 25.60 -15.80 -39.83
CA THR A 732 24.63 -16.37 -38.89
C THR A 732 23.25 -16.59 -39.50
N GLY A 733 22.94 -15.89 -40.60
CA GLY A 733 21.64 -15.90 -41.26
C GLY A 733 20.54 -15.14 -40.51
N VAL A 734 20.86 -14.48 -39.40
CA VAL A 734 19.90 -13.69 -38.60
C VAL A 734 19.50 -12.42 -39.36
N VAL A 735 18.23 -12.05 -39.24
CA VAL A 735 17.67 -10.85 -39.88
C VAL A 735 17.61 -9.70 -38.89
N TYR A 736 18.21 -8.58 -39.24
CA TYR A 736 18.08 -7.30 -38.56
C TYR A 736 17.02 -6.48 -39.31
N PRO A 737 15.86 -6.16 -38.68
CA PRO A 737 14.82 -5.37 -39.32
C PRO A 737 15.18 -3.88 -39.33
N ILE A 738 16.31 -3.54 -39.95
CA ILE A 738 16.78 -2.17 -40.13
C ILE A 738 15.94 -1.53 -41.23
N GLY A 739 15.32 -0.41 -40.93
CA GLY A 739 14.52 0.32 -41.90
C GLY A 739 13.74 1.44 -41.26
N GLU A 740 13.51 2.50 -42.03
CA GLU A 740 12.63 3.58 -41.61
C GLU A 740 11.22 3.04 -41.33
N PRO A 741 10.50 3.57 -40.33
CA PRO A 741 9.18 3.08 -39.98
C PRO A 741 8.17 3.44 -41.06
N VAL A 742 7.48 2.44 -41.60
CA VAL A 742 6.43 2.62 -42.62
C VAL A 742 5.09 2.25 -41.99
N THR A 743 4.13 3.16 -42.06
CA THR A 743 2.75 2.93 -41.62
C THR A 743 1.93 2.39 -42.78
N SER A 744 1.33 1.20 -42.59
CA SER A 744 0.42 0.61 -43.57
C SER A 744 -1.03 1.00 -43.25
N ALA A 745 -1.72 1.61 -44.20
CA ALA A 745 -3.14 1.94 -44.07
C ALA A 745 -4.04 0.70 -44.13
N ASP A 746 -3.55 -0.40 -44.70
CA ASP A 746 -4.31 -1.65 -44.90
C ASP A 746 -4.29 -2.58 -43.67
N VAL A 747 -3.52 -2.23 -42.63
CA VAL A 747 -3.42 -3.03 -41.39
C VAL A 747 -4.41 -2.49 -40.36
N GLU A 748 -5.56 -3.13 -40.24
CA GLU A 748 -6.50 -2.90 -39.14
C GLU A 748 -5.99 -3.63 -37.88
N SER A 749 -5.32 -2.90 -36.98
CA SER A 749 -4.85 -3.44 -35.70
C SER A 749 -5.02 -2.45 -34.55
N ASP A 750 -5.24 -2.99 -33.35
CA ASP A 750 -5.20 -2.25 -32.08
C ASP A 750 -3.78 -1.79 -31.69
N LEU A 751 -2.73 -2.24 -32.39
CA LEU A 751 -1.34 -1.95 -32.09
C LEU A 751 -0.75 -0.92 -33.06
N LEU A 752 -0.04 0.07 -32.52
CA LEU A 752 0.71 1.02 -33.35
C LEU A 752 1.99 0.44 -33.94
N TYR A 753 2.65 -0.49 -33.22
CA TYR A 753 3.94 -1.07 -33.57
C TYR A 753 3.96 -2.56 -33.28
N ASN A 754 4.79 -3.31 -34.01
CA ASN A 754 4.90 -4.75 -33.80
C ASN A 754 5.37 -5.13 -32.38
N GLU A 755 4.98 -6.34 -31.97
CA GLU A 755 5.52 -7.05 -30.82
C GLU A 755 5.77 -8.50 -31.18
N TYR A 756 6.87 -9.05 -30.71
CA TYR A 756 7.24 -10.45 -30.91
C TYR A 756 7.32 -11.13 -29.56
N ILE A 757 6.59 -12.23 -29.40
CA ILE A 757 6.44 -12.92 -28.13
C ILE A 757 6.85 -14.37 -28.30
N VAL A 758 7.81 -14.79 -27.49
CA VAL A 758 8.22 -16.19 -27.35
C VAL A 758 7.81 -16.73 -25.98
N TYR A 759 7.39 -17.99 -25.95
CA TYR A 759 6.87 -18.66 -24.75
C TYR A 759 7.83 -19.73 -24.23
N ASP A 760 9.06 -19.72 -24.74
CA ASP A 760 10.16 -20.57 -24.29
C ASP A 760 11.46 -19.77 -24.33
N THR A 761 12.15 -19.70 -23.20
CA THR A 761 13.42 -18.97 -23.05
C THR A 761 14.54 -19.59 -23.90
N ALA A 762 14.43 -20.86 -24.29
CA ALA A 762 15.36 -21.51 -25.21
C ALA A 762 15.30 -20.95 -26.65
N GLN A 763 14.31 -20.11 -26.98
CA GLN A 763 14.23 -19.41 -28.28
C GLN A 763 15.00 -18.09 -28.29
N ILE A 764 15.72 -17.76 -27.21
CA ILE A 764 16.37 -16.47 -27.02
C ILE A 764 17.85 -16.70 -26.79
N GLN A 765 18.68 -15.94 -27.50
CA GLN A 765 20.09 -15.79 -27.22
C GLN A 765 20.44 -14.32 -27.13
N GLN A 766 20.99 -13.89 -25.99
CA GLN A 766 21.47 -12.53 -25.79
C GLN A 766 22.73 -12.33 -26.62
N ARG A 767 22.80 -11.24 -27.39
CA ARG A 767 23.94 -10.99 -28.28
C ARG A 767 24.63 -9.67 -27.99
N TYR A 768 23.85 -8.61 -27.73
CA TYR A 768 24.42 -7.30 -27.45
C TYR A 768 23.69 -6.59 -26.31
N LEU A 769 24.47 -5.87 -25.51
CA LEU A 769 23.98 -4.84 -24.60
C LEU A 769 24.36 -3.48 -25.18
N VAL A 770 23.35 -2.65 -25.46
CA VAL A 770 23.51 -1.30 -25.97
C VAL A 770 23.28 -0.33 -24.81
N TRP A 771 24.35 0.31 -24.37
CA TRP A 771 24.29 1.31 -23.30
C TRP A 771 24.00 2.68 -23.92
N VAL A 772 22.87 3.29 -23.55
CA VAL A 772 22.35 4.51 -24.18
C VAL A 772 22.13 5.64 -23.19
N ASP A 773 22.20 6.85 -23.69
CA ASP A 773 21.87 8.09 -22.98
C ASP A 773 20.66 8.75 -23.65
N PHE A 774 19.59 8.95 -22.88
CA PHE A 774 18.35 9.54 -23.36
C PHE A 774 18.45 11.05 -23.33
N LYS A 775 18.38 11.68 -24.51
CA LYS A 775 18.38 13.15 -24.64
C LYS A 775 16.95 13.64 -24.73
N TYR A 776 16.38 14.01 -23.58
CA TYR A 776 15.05 14.59 -23.50
C TYR A 776 15.00 15.97 -24.15
N GLN A 777 14.00 16.18 -25.01
CA GLN A 777 13.73 17.46 -25.67
C GLN A 777 12.50 18.10 -24.99
N PHE A 778 12.65 19.34 -24.51
CA PHE A 778 11.60 20.09 -23.82
C PHE A 778 11.08 21.24 -24.67
#